data_AF-A0A9W9ISW8-F1
#
_entry.id   AF-A0A9W9ISW8-F1
#
_cell.length_a   1.000
_cell.length_b   1.000
_cell.length_c   1.000
_cell.angle_alpha   90.00
_cell.angle_beta   90.00
_cell.angle_gamma   90.00
#
_symmetry.space_group_name_H-M   'P 1'
#
loop_
_entity.id
_entity.type
_entity.pdbx_description
1 polymer ?
#
loop_
_entity_poly.entity_id
_entity_poly.type
_entity_poly.pdbx_seq_one_letter_code
_entity_poly.pdbx_strand_id
1 'polypeptide(L)'
;MADSARIEELLKRPLYVYDLPRELLATLSAKTTNQPIAQEILEPSPQDPGIAAQESAIATSTSCGLCNVTYHNVQEQRSHVRSDHHRYNIKAQLRGNAPLDEVQFTKAVGELDESISGSESSESDEDETEGSGDTTLAALLKKQAKLSGANEEMTTTVQKGPPKQPLFWLSSSGLPSNKSLGIYRAMFSQVEQDEPAHLVETLHKKQLAPVKARTNGTPNEQSSPTSSPHIFMCMIGGGHFAAMLVSLAPEVHRKQGGVEDRQARVIAHKTFHRYTTRRKQGGSQSASDASRGAAHSAGSSLRRHNEAVLEKDIRELLADWRQMIDTAALLFVRASGKTNRRILFEKYEGSVLKATDPRLRGFPFNTRRATQGELMRSFKELTRVKVSEIDEAALSAAAAEAKSKEEPKQPAPRPQPQKLKLSKEEEAALLHTSQLQALIRRSKVPALMSYITNNSIPASFTFHPTDSSQNFRCPTPLHLAANMNATAVVTALLTRAGSDPTSVNNEGRTPFELAGDRATRDAFRIARHDLGESKWDWNIAKVPTAISKADAEGRAEREKKAAAEEESHRRKLGLERIQKEDAEREAQKTSRKPGRTLGAEKTAAEKRDEETRGMTPEMRMRLERERRARAAEERIRRMQGN
;
A
#
# COMPACT_ATOMS: atom_id res chain seq x y z
N MET A 1 -38.73 -19.37 25.24
CA MET A 1 -37.76 -20.47 25.42
C MET A 1 -37.57 -21.27 24.14
N ALA A 2 -38.51 -22.13 23.73
CA ALA A 2 -38.34 -23.03 22.56
C ALA A 2 -38.01 -22.31 21.24
N ASP A 3 -38.73 -21.23 20.90
CA ASP A 3 -38.50 -20.51 19.63
C ASP A 3 -37.14 -19.80 19.57
N SER A 4 -36.58 -19.38 20.72
CA SER A 4 -35.27 -18.72 20.75
C SER A 4 -34.15 -19.70 20.44
N ALA A 5 -34.17 -20.89 21.05
CA ALA A 5 -33.20 -21.96 20.75
C ALA A 5 -33.23 -22.40 19.27
N ARG A 6 -34.43 -22.41 18.67
CA ARG A 6 -34.63 -22.68 17.23
C ARG A 6 -34.04 -21.57 16.35
N ILE A 7 -34.24 -20.30 16.70
CA ILE A 7 -33.66 -19.16 15.96
C ILE A 7 -32.13 -19.12 16.12
N GLU A 8 -31.59 -19.48 17.29
CA GLU A 8 -30.15 -19.63 17.48
C GLU A 8 -29.55 -20.79 16.66
N GLU A 9 -30.29 -21.88 16.45
CA GLU A 9 -29.85 -22.94 15.54
C GLU A 9 -29.74 -22.46 14.09
N LEU A 10 -30.61 -21.54 13.65
CA LEU A 10 -30.52 -20.92 12.33
C LEU A 10 -29.23 -20.08 12.16
N LEU A 11 -28.71 -19.47 13.24
CA LEU A 11 -27.43 -18.72 13.20
C LEU A 11 -26.20 -19.61 12.97
N LYS A 12 -26.28 -20.92 13.22
CA LYS A 12 -25.19 -21.87 12.92
C LYS A 12 -24.94 -22.01 11.41
N ARG A 13 -25.87 -21.57 10.57
CA ARG A 13 -25.75 -21.55 9.11
C ARG A 13 -25.53 -20.12 8.61
N PRO A 14 -24.74 -19.90 7.54
CA PRO A 14 -24.54 -18.56 7.00
C PRO A 14 -25.83 -17.99 6.41
N LEU A 15 -26.36 -16.94 7.04
CA LEU A 15 -27.57 -16.23 6.60
C LEU A 15 -27.29 -15.34 5.38
N TYR A 16 -28.20 -15.39 4.40
CA TYR A 16 -28.14 -14.61 3.16
C TYR A 16 -29.20 -13.51 3.16
N VAL A 17 -28.79 -12.25 2.93
CA VAL A 17 -29.62 -11.05 3.12
C VAL A 17 -30.95 -11.05 2.35
N TYR A 18 -30.98 -11.65 1.14
CA TYR A 18 -32.17 -11.70 0.28
C TYR A 18 -32.99 -12.99 0.43
N ASP A 19 -32.63 -13.90 1.33
CA ASP A 19 -33.31 -15.19 1.58
C ASP A 19 -33.16 -15.57 3.06
N LEU A 20 -33.69 -14.69 3.92
CA LEU A 20 -33.69 -14.83 5.37
C LEU A 20 -34.86 -15.72 5.84
N PRO A 21 -34.68 -16.54 6.89
CA PRO A 21 -35.76 -17.32 7.48
C PRO A 21 -36.93 -16.44 7.92
N ARG A 22 -38.17 -16.86 7.63
CA ARG A 22 -39.40 -16.12 7.98
C ARG A 22 -39.53 -15.86 9.49
N GLU A 23 -39.10 -16.84 10.31
CA GLU A 23 -39.06 -16.77 11.77
C GLU A 23 -38.15 -15.62 12.27
N LEU A 24 -37.01 -15.43 11.61
CA LEU A 24 -36.10 -14.33 11.92
C LEU A 24 -36.66 -12.99 11.43
N LEU A 25 -37.11 -12.92 10.17
CA LEU A 25 -37.67 -11.71 9.57
C LEU A 25 -38.80 -11.09 10.41
N ALA A 26 -39.74 -11.91 10.89
CA ALA A 26 -40.88 -11.47 11.68
C ALA A 26 -40.51 -10.89 13.07
N THR A 27 -39.28 -11.12 13.53
CA THR A 27 -38.80 -10.68 14.86
C THR A 27 -37.75 -9.58 14.81
N LEU A 28 -37.32 -9.14 13.61
CA LEU A 28 -36.29 -8.10 13.44
C LEU A 28 -36.77 -6.72 13.87
N SER A 29 -35.90 -5.98 14.57
CA SER A 29 -36.04 -4.56 14.88
C SER A 29 -34.73 -3.81 14.62
N ALA A 30 -34.81 -2.55 14.19
CA ALA A 30 -33.61 -1.74 13.96
C ALA A 30 -33.05 -1.21 15.30
N LYS A 31 -31.74 -1.40 15.56
CA LYS A 31 -31.08 -0.77 16.72
C LYS A 31 -30.80 0.70 16.40
N THR A 32 -31.75 1.58 16.66
CA THR A 32 -31.64 3.04 16.44
C THR A 32 -30.82 3.76 17.53
N THR A 33 -29.54 3.40 17.67
CA THR A 33 -28.56 4.20 18.45
C THR A 33 -27.17 4.09 17.82
N ASN A 34 -26.47 5.22 17.68
CA ASN A 34 -25.03 5.25 17.38
C ASN A 34 -24.21 4.82 18.62
N GLN A 35 -24.30 3.54 19.02
CA GLN A 35 -23.34 2.97 19.97
C GLN A 35 -22.07 2.54 19.21
N PRO A 36 -20.87 2.91 19.69
CA PRO A 36 -19.63 2.34 19.20
C PRO A 36 -19.50 0.91 19.76
N ILE A 37 -19.69 -0.09 18.90
CA ILE A 37 -19.52 -1.50 19.25
C ILE A 37 -18.21 -1.97 18.60
N ALA A 38 -17.28 -2.43 19.43
CA ALA A 38 -16.03 -3.03 18.96
C ALA A 38 -16.32 -4.35 18.21
N GLN A 39 -15.64 -4.57 17.09
CA GLN A 39 -15.79 -5.81 16.32
C GLN A 39 -14.87 -6.89 16.90
N GLU A 40 -15.43 -7.84 17.66
CA GLU A 40 -14.75 -9.11 17.90
C GLU A 40 -15.04 -10.09 16.76
N ILE A 41 -13.97 -10.61 16.16
CA ILE A 41 -14.02 -11.63 15.12
C ILE A 41 -13.75 -12.97 15.78
N LEU A 42 -14.79 -13.81 15.90
CA LEU A 42 -14.65 -15.17 16.41
C LEU A 42 -13.75 -16.01 15.48
N GLU A 43 -12.56 -16.37 15.98
CA GLU A 43 -11.68 -17.34 15.34
C GLU A 43 -12.21 -18.79 15.55
N PRO A 44 -12.01 -19.70 14.58
CA PRO A 44 -12.34 -21.12 14.76
C PRO A 44 -11.33 -21.81 15.68
N SER A 45 -11.82 -22.71 16.54
CA SER A 45 -11.02 -23.41 17.56
C SER A 45 -9.88 -24.27 17.00
N PRO A 46 -8.66 -24.21 17.58
CA PRO A 46 -7.56 -25.12 17.24
C PRO A 46 -7.73 -26.50 17.90
N GLN A 47 -7.22 -27.54 17.23
CA GLN A 47 -6.97 -28.86 17.81
C GLN A 47 -5.48 -29.22 17.72
N ASP A 48 -5.06 -30.05 18.69
CA ASP A 48 -3.75 -30.66 18.94
C ASP A 48 -2.55 -29.79 19.38
N PRO A 49 -2.03 -30.00 20.61
CA PRO A 49 -0.80 -29.40 21.10
C PRO A 49 0.42 -30.25 20.72
N GLY A 50 1.05 -29.94 19.58
CA GLY A 50 2.32 -30.54 19.16
C GLY A 50 3.31 -29.46 18.72
N ILE A 51 4.53 -29.52 19.26
CA ILE A 51 5.67 -28.63 18.94
C ILE A 51 5.53 -27.20 19.50
N ALA A 52 5.56 -27.09 20.82
CA ALA A 52 5.91 -25.87 21.55
C ALA A 52 7.27 -26.04 22.24
N ALA A 53 8.37 -25.99 21.48
CA ALA A 53 9.72 -26.09 22.03
C ALA A 53 10.81 -25.50 21.10
N GLN A 54 10.81 -24.18 20.90
CA GLN A 54 12.01 -23.31 20.71
C GLN A 54 11.61 -21.93 20.15
N GLU A 55 11.64 -20.90 20.99
CA GLU A 55 12.39 -19.64 20.81
C GLU A 55 11.91 -18.60 21.82
N SER A 56 12.86 -18.03 22.59
CA SER A 56 12.56 -17.19 23.75
C SER A 56 12.70 -15.70 23.44
N ALA A 57 11.76 -14.91 23.97
CA ALA A 57 11.92 -13.49 24.32
C ALA A 57 12.18 -12.45 23.21
N ILE A 58 11.15 -12.14 22.40
CA ILE A 58 10.91 -10.77 21.89
C ILE A 58 9.41 -10.44 22.12
N ALA A 59 9.10 -9.20 22.50
CA ALA A 59 7.78 -8.77 22.96
C ALA A 59 6.63 -9.12 22.00
N THR A 60 5.58 -9.74 22.55
CA THR A 60 4.41 -10.28 21.85
C THR A 60 3.21 -9.32 21.79
N SER A 61 3.44 -8.00 21.84
CA SER A 61 2.34 -7.06 21.63
C SER A 61 1.87 -7.13 20.17
N THR A 62 0.56 -7.29 19.95
CA THR A 62 -0.04 -7.19 18.60
C THR A 62 -0.55 -5.79 18.30
N SER A 63 -0.14 -4.78 19.08
CA SER A 63 -0.59 -3.39 18.95
C SER A 63 0.54 -2.45 18.52
N CYS A 64 0.18 -1.30 17.97
CA CYS A 64 1.09 -0.23 17.62
C CYS A 64 0.67 1.08 18.31
N GLY A 65 1.33 1.44 19.42
CA GLY A 65 1.06 2.67 20.18
C GLY A 65 1.42 3.98 19.47
N LEU A 66 2.05 3.92 18.29
CA LEU A 66 2.35 5.09 17.47
C LEU A 66 1.22 5.44 16.50
N CYS A 67 0.45 4.43 16.07
CA CYS A 67 -0.73 4.60 15.21
C CYS A 67 -2.05 4.33 15.96
N ASN A 68 -2.00 3.88 17.21
CA ASN A 68 -3.13 3.43 18.04
C ASN A 68 -3.98 2.33 17.38
N VAL A 69 -3.34 1.38 16.69
CA VAL A 69 -4.02 0.25 16.01
C VAL A 69 -3.62 -1.09 16.64
N THR A 70 -4.59 -1.98 16.81
CA THR A 70 -4.43 -3.39 17.25
C THR A 70 -4.57 -4.35 16.06
N TYR A 71 -3.83 -5.46 16.10
CA TYR A 71 -3.79 -6.49 15.06
C TYR A 71 -4.10 -7.87 15.64
N HIS A 72 -4.57 -8.80 14.80
CA HIS A 72 -4.90 -10.15 15.26
C HIS A 72 -3.66 -11.02 15.47
N ASN A 73 -2.56 -10.73 14.77
CA ASN A 73 -1.31 -11.48 14.87
C ASN A 73 -0.07 -10.59 14.70
N VAL A 74 1.07 -11.08 15.19
CA VAL A 74 2.38 -10.39 15.11
C VAL A 74 2.83 -10.16 13.66
N GLN A 75 2.37 -10.99 12.71
CA GLN A 75 2.72 -10.85 11.29
C GLN A 75 2.01 -9.65 10.63
N GLU A 76 0.76 -9.38 11.00
CA GLU A 76 0.01 -8.17 10.61
C GLU A 76 0.63 -6.92 11.22
N GLN A 77 0.97 -6.93 12.52
CA GLN A 77 1.69 -5.83 13.17
C GLN A 77 3.03 -5.55 12.45
N ARG A 78 3.82 -6.60 12.14
CA ARG A 78 5.06 -6.49 11.33
C ARG A 78 4.82 -5.99 9.91
N SER A 79 3.62 -6.19 9.34
CA SER A 79 3.24 -5.64 8.05
C SER A 79 2.85 -4.16 8.14
N HIS A 80 2.13 -3.77 9.18
CA HIS A 80 1.78 -2.37 9.47
C HIS A 80 3.02 -1.52 9.75
N VAL A 81 3.99 -2.01 10.54
CA VAL A 81 5.24 -1.29 10.82
C VAL A 81 6.05 -1.00 9.53
N ARG A 82 5.81 -1.77 8.46
CA ARG A 82 6.40 -1.56 7.12
C ARG A 82 5.50 -0.74 6.17
N SER A 83 4.29 -0.39 6.58
CA SER A 83 3.33 0.37 5.78
C SER A 83 3.70 1.86 5.68
N ASP A 84 3.24 2.51 4.62
CA ASP A 84 3.48 3.93 4.41
C ASP A 84 2.67 4.82 5.38
N HIS A 85 1.57 4.31 5.93
CA HIS A 85 0.81 4.95 7.03
C HIS A 85 1.63 5.02 8.32
N HIS A 86 2.24 3.90 8.72
CA HIS A 86 3.12 3.87 9.90
C HIS A 86 4.37 4.76 9.70
N ARG A 87 4.99 4.70 8.51
CA ARG A 87 6.10 5.58 8.13
C ARG A 87 5.70 7.05 8.11
N TYR A 88 4.48 7.37 7.68
CA TYR A 88 3.93 8.72 7.74
C TYR A 88 3.83 9.20 9.18
N ASN A 89 3.18 8.42 10.06
CA ASN A 89 2.98 8.80 11.45
C ASN A 89 4.31 8.93 12.21
N ILE A 90 5.29 8.05 11.94
CA ILE A 90 6.66 8.24 12.43
C ILE A 90 7.20 9.60 11.99
N LYS A 91 7.11 9.93 10.69
CA LYS A 91 7.65 11.18 10.14
C LYS A 91 6.85 12.43 10.56
N ALA A 92 5.57 12.30 10.91
CA ALA A 92 4.73 13.35 11.45
C ALA A 92 5.07 13.61 12.93
N GLN A 93 5.12 12.57 13.76
CA GLN A 93 5.47 12.65 15.17
C GLN A 93 6.92 13.17 15.37
N LEU A 94 7.87 12.72 14.53
CA LEU A 94 9.25 13.25 14.48
C LEU A 94 9.34 14.72 14.02
N ARG A 95 8.24 15.33 13.58
CA ARG A 95 8.14 16.77 13.24
C ARG A 95 7.22 17.54 14.21
N GLY A 96 6.72 16.91 15.26
CA GLY A 96 5.77 17.51 16.21
C GLY A 96 4.32 17.59 15.70
N ASN A 97 4.00 17.01 14.54
CA ASN A 97 2.65 16.96 14.00
C ASN A 97 1.86 15.80 14.61
N ALA A 98 0.56 15.99 14.81
CA ALA A 98 -0.34 14.91 15.23
C ALA A 98 -0.33 13.75 14.21
N PRO A 99 -0.27 12.48 14.66
CA PRO A 99 -0.41 11.33 13.78
C PRO A 99 -1.83 11.28 13.19
N LEU A 100 -1.94 10.79 11.96
CA LEU A 100 -3.21 10.59 11.27
C LEU A 100 -3.67 9.14 11.41
N ASP A 101 -4.96 8.93 11.60
CA ASP A 101 -5.57 7.59 11.46
C ASP A 101 -5.55 7.12 9.99
N GLU A 102 -5.72 5.82 9.71
CA GLU A 102 -5.60 5.24 8.36
C GLU A 102 -6.59 5.89 7.36
N VAL A 103 -7.79 6.21 7.83
CA VAL A 103 -8.82 6.92 7.04
C VAL A 103 -8.41 8.37 6.75
N GLN A 104 -7.75 9.04 7.70
CA GLN A 104 -7.28 10.42 7.54
C GLN A 104 -6.04 10.48 6.63
N PHE A 105 -5.13 9.51 6.76
CA PHE A 105 -3.96 9.37 5.90
C PHE A 105 -4.35 9.09 4.45
N THR A 106 -5.25 8.15 4.21
CA THR A 106 -5.76 7.86 2.84
C THR A 106 -6.51 9.05 2.24
N LYS A 107 -7.24 9.84 3.05
CA LYS A 107 -7.85 11.11 2.61
C LYS A 107 -6.78 12.16 2.25
N ALA A 108 -5.79 12.36 3.13
CA ALA A 108 -4.72 13.34 2.91
C ALA A 108 -3.89 13.02 1.65
N VAL A 109 -3.56 11.73 1.43
CA VAL A 109 -2.91 11.23 0.21
C VAL A 109 -3.73 11.59 -1.03
N GLY A 110 -5.06 11.44 -0.98
CA GLY A 110 -5.96 11.83 -2.07
C GLY A 110 -6.00 13.34 -2.33
N GLU A 111 -6.17 14.14 -1.28
CA GLU A 111 -6.23 15.61 -1.36
C GLU A 111 -4.92 16.26 -1.83
N LEU A 112 -3.77 15.59 -1.68
CA LEU A 112 -2.51 16.11 -2.18
C LEU A 112 -2.36 15.94 -3.68
N ASP A 113 -2.84 14.80 -4.16
CA ASP A 113 -2.93 14.44 -5.57
C ASP A 113 -3.83 15.42 -6.34
N GLU A 114 -4.71 16.15 -5.66
CA GLU A 114 -5.57 17.20 -6.22
C GLU A 114 -4.91 18.60 -6.21
N SER A 115 -4.05 18.90 -5.22
CA SER A 115 -3.42 20.22 -5.08
C SER A 115 -2.14 20.44 -5.90
N ILE A 116 -1.48 19.38 -6.38
CA ILE A 116 -0.25 19.50 -7.20
C ILE A 116 -0.54 19.99 -8.64
N SER A 117 -1.81 20.00 -9.07
CA SER A 117 -2.19 20.46 -10.41
C SER A 117 -2.39 21.99 -10.54
N GLY A 118 -2.08 22.77 -9.50
CA GLY A 118 -2.30 24.21 -9.45
C GLY A 118 -1.08 24.99 -8.94
N SER A 119 -0.28 25.47 -9.88
CA SER A 119 0.78 26.49 -9.71
C SER A 119 2.00 26.13 -8.84
N GLU A 120 3.08 25.70 -9.50
CA GLU A 120 4.44 26.08 -9.09
C GLU A 120 5.21 26.69 -10.27
N SER A 121 5.68 27.93 -10.10
CA SER A 121 6.66 28.54 -11.01
C SER A 121 8.04 27.96 -10.76
N SER A 122 8.83 27.88 -11.83
CA SER A 122 10.18 27.33 -11.92
C SER A 122 11.14 27.73 -10.79
N GLU A 123 11.67 26.74 -10.08
CA GLU A 123 13.02 26.75 -9.49
C GLU A 123 13.59 25.33 -9.66
N SER A 124 14.74 25.18 -10.32
CA SER A 124 15.36 23.87 -10.63
C SER A 124 16.36 23.42 -9.56
N ASP A 125 16.39 22.13 -9.24
CA ASP A 125 17.63 21.43 -8.85
C ASP A 125 17.46 19.90 -8.97
N GLU A 126 18.51 19.23 -9.43
CA GLU A 126 18.56 17.78 -9.66
C GLU A 126 19.14 17.03 -8.45
N ASP A 127 18.51 15.94 -8.01
CA ASP A 127 19.19 14.69 -7.61
C ASP A 127 18.15 13.62 -7.18
N GLU A 128 18.12 12.48 -7.90
CA GLU A 128 17.38 11.28 -7.48
C GLU A 128 18.33 10.23 -6.89
N THR A 129 18.05 9.79 -5.66
CA THR A 129 17.85 8.35 -5.36
C THR A 129 17.20 8.16 -3.98
N GLU A 130 16.01 7.53 -3.97
CA GLU A 130 15.43 6.62 -2.94
C GLU A 130 13.89 6.63 -3.04
N GLY A 131 13.26 5.49 -2.75
CA GLY A 131 11.81 5.18 -2.76
C GLY A 131 10.78 6.24 -3.21
N SER A 132 10.01 5.94 -4.28
CA SER A 132 8.87 6.75 -4.78
C SER A 132 7.71 6.98 -3.77
N GLY A 133 7.73 6.35 -2.60
CA GLY A 133 6.79 6.66 -1.50
C GLY A 133 7.26 7.82 -0.62
N ASP A 134 8.56 8.13 -0.60
CA ASP A 134 9.09 9.18 0.28
C ASP A 134 8.78 10.59 -0.23
N THR A 135 8.58 10.76 -1.54
CA THR A 135 8.18 12.03 -2.16
C THR A 135 6.74 12.42 -1.82
N THR A 136 5.79 11.47 -1.87
CA THR A 136 4.39 11.71 -1.49
C THR A 136 4.27 11.99 0.01
N LEU A 137 4.98 11.23 0.84
CA LEU A 137 5.09 11.46 2.29
C LEU A 137 5.72 12.82 2.61
N ALA A 138 6.76 13.23 1.89
CA ALA A 138 7.38 14.55 2.07
C ALA A 138 6.43 15.70 1.66
N ALA A 139 5.67 15.52 0.60
CA ALA A 139 4.73 16.52 0.11
C ALA A 139 3.48 16.65 1.01
N LEU A 140 2.98 15.54 1.61
CA LEU A 140 2.00 15.54 2.70
C LEU A 140 2.45 16.38 3.89
N LEU A 141 3.67 16.14 4.37
CA LEU A 141 4.24 16.87 5.49
C LEU A 141 4.52 18.35 5.15
N LYS A 142 4.73 18.69 3.87
CA LYS A 142 4.85 20.08 3.37
C LYS A 142 3.49 20.79 3.33
N LYS A 143 2.41 20.11 2.90
CA LYS A 143 1.04 20.67 2.90
C LYS A 143 0.50 20.86 4.32
N GLN A 144 0.70 19.90 5.23
CA GLN A 144 0.29 20.02 6.63
C GLN A 144 0.99 21.20 7.34
N ALA A 145 2.29 21.43 7.06
CA ALA A 145 3.04 22.58 7.59
C ALA A 145 2.67 23.93 6.94
N LYS A 146 2.04 23.93 5.76
CA LYS A 146 1.57 25.15 5.08
C LYS A 146 0.15 25.54 5.55
N LEU A 147 -0.68 24.55 5.89
CA LEU A 147 -2.02 24.74 6.44
C LEU A 147 -2.03 25.27 7.88
N SER A 148 -0.94 25.12 8.63
CA SER A 148 -0.77 25.73 9.96
C SER A 148 -0.36 27.22 9.93
N GLY A 149 -0.31 27.86 8.76
CA GLY A 149 0.23 29.21 8.59
C GLY A 149 -0.58 30.19 7.73
N ALA A 150 -1.74 29.80 7.21
CA ALA A 150 -2.62 30.69 6.44
C ALA A 150 -4.10 30.32 6.67
N ASN A 151 -4.90 31.28 7.12
CA ASN A 151 -6.34 31.14 7.28
C ASN A 151 -7.09 31.70 6.07
N GLU A 152 -8.33 31.23 5.87
CA GLU A 152 -9.37 31.77 4.99
C GLU A 152 -9.04 31.93 3.49
N GLU A 153 -9.58 31.00 2.68
CA GLU A 153 -10.46 31.42 1.58
C GLU A 153 -11.54 30.36 1.28
N MET A 154 -12.67 30.82 0.74
CA MET A 154 -13.95 30.12 0.82
C MET A 154 -14.24 29.24 -0.41
N THR A 155 -14.39 27.92 -0.21
CA THR A 155 -15.00 27.02 -1.20
C THR A 155 -16.19 26.28 -0.60
N THR A 156 -17.34 26.37 -1.28
CA THR A 156 -18.65 25.85 -0.86
C THR A 156 -18.72 24.32 -0.99
N THR A 157 -18.09 23.61 -0.05
CA THR A 157 -18.25 22.16 0.07
C THR A 157 -19.56 21.81 0.78
N VAL A 158 -20.42 21.06 0.09
CA VAL A 158 -21.62 20.46 0.70
C VAL A 158 -21.19 19.61 1.89
N GLN A 159 -21.73 19.93 3.08
CA GLN A 159 -21.34 19.31 4.34
C GLN A 159 -21.56 17.79 4.31
N LYS A 160 -20.48 17.02 4.20
CA LYS A 160 -20.50 15.59 4.52
C LYS A 160 -20.37 15.46 6.03
N GLY A 161 -21.45 15.02 6.68
CA GLY A 161 -21.46 14.68 8.10
C GLY A 161 -20.47 13.56 8.47
N PRO A 162 -20.40 13.19 9.77
CA PRO A 162 -19.46 12.20 10.28
C PRO A 162 -19.54 10.87 9.54
N PRO A 163 -18.43 10.08 9.48
CA PRO A 163 -18.38 8.83 8.75
C PRO A 163 -19.44 7.85 9.30
N LYS A 164 -20.53 7.66 8.55
CA LYS A 164 -21.59 6.69 8.87
C LYS A 164 -20.95 5.29 8.95
N GLN A 165 -21.19 4.55 10.04
CA GLN A 165 -20.66 3.19 10.25
C GLN A 165 -20.93 2.29 9.02
N PRO A 166 -20.08 1.30 8.67
CA PRO A 166 -20.26 0.53 7.42
C PRO A 166 -21.42 -0.48 7.45
N LEU A 167 -21.92 -0.83 8.63
CA LEU A 167 -22.98 -1.80 8.87
C LEU A 167 -24.21 -1.08 9.49
N PHE A 168 -25.40 -1.56 9.18
CA PHE A 168 -26.59 -1.36 10.01
C PHE A 168 -26.73 -2.54 10.96
N TRP A 169 -27.01 -2.25 12.23
CA TRP A 169 -27.24 -3.27 13.26
C TRP A 169 -28.74 -3.44 13.55
N LEU A 170 -29.16 -4.70 13.62
CA LEU A 170 -30.52 -5.13 13.91
C LEU A 170 -30.52 -6.02 15.16
N SER A 171 -31.56 -5.91 15.96
CA SER A 171 -31.93 -6.88 16.99
C SER A 171 -32.98 -7.84 16.45
N SER A 172 -33.15 -8.99 17.10
CA SER A 172 -34.35 -9.83 16.97
C SER A 172 -34.88 -10.12 18.37
N SER A 173 -36.20 -10.06 18.56
CA SER A 173 -36.83 -10.48 19.83
C SER A 173 -36.70 -11.99 20.11
N GLY A 174 -36.35 -12.79 19.09
CA GLY A 174 -36.05 -14.21 19.23
C GLY A 174 -34.58 -14.52 19.56
N LEU A 175 -33.70 -13.51 19.56
CA LEU A 175 -32.30 -13.64 19.95
C LEU A 175 -32.06 -12.98 21.32
N PRO A 176 -31.11 -13.49 22.13
CA PRO A 176 -30.70 -12.81 23.36
C PRO A 176 -30.11 -11.42 23.08
N SER A 177 -30.21 -10.49 24.03
CA SER A 177 -29.91 -9.05 23.84
C SER A 177 -28.47 -8.77 23.38
N ASN A 178 -27.54 -9.62 23.82
CA ASN A 178 -26.14 -9.64 23.42
C ASN A 178 -25.94 -9.92 21.92
N LYS A 179 -26.86 -10.59 21.22
CA LYS A 179 -26.73 -10.92 19.79
C LYS A 179 -27.31 -9.82 18.89
N SER A 180 -26.49 -9.34 17.96
CA SER A 180 -26.83 -8.30 16.99
C SER A 180 -26.51 -8.76 15.57
N LEU A 181 -27.38 -8.42 14.61
CA LEU A 181 -27.23 -8.80 13.21
C LEU A 181 -26.81 -7.58 12.37
N GLY A 182 -25.67 -7.70 11.69
CA GLY A 182 -25.07 -6.63 10.88
C GLY A 182 -25.28 -6.85 9.38
N ILE A 183 -25.77 -5.83 8.68
CA ILE A 183 -25.93 -5.82 7.22
C ILE A 183 -25.21 -4.60 6.63
N TYR A 184 -24.43 -4.77 5.56
CA TYR A 184 -23.69 -3.66 4.94
C TYR A 184 -24.62 -2.58 4.41
N ARG A 185 -24.39 -1.32 4.81
CA ARG A 185 -25.19 -0.16 4.36
C ARG A 185 -25.15 0.01 2.84
N ALA A 186 -24.06 -0.42 2.20
CA ALA A 186 -23.89 -0.40 0.75
C ALA A 186 -24.88 -1.28 -0.03
N MET A 187 -25.57 -2.21 0.62
CA MET A 187 -26.64 -3.05 0.01
C MET A 187 -27.98 -2.32 -0.13
N PHE A 188 -28.10 -1.12 0.44
CA PHE A 188 -29.30 -0.30 0.42
C PHE A 188 -29.14 0.90 -0.53
N SER A 189 -30.27 1.34 -1.10
CA SER A 189 -30.32 2.57 -1.91
C SER A 189 -29.98 3.79 -1.05
N GLN A 190 -29.69 4.94 -1.66
CA GLN A 190 -29.34 6.14 -0.89
C GLN A 190 -30.52 6.59 -0.01
N VAL A 191 -31.76 6.52 -0.55
CA VAL A 191 -33.00 6.84 0.17
C VAL A 191 -33.20 5.89 1.36
N GLU A 192 -33.07 4.57 1.12
CA GLU A 192 -33.17 3.54 2.16
C GLU A 192 -32.11 3.68 3.27
N GLN A 193 -30.96 4.30 2.97
CA GLN A 193 -29.90 4.53 3.95
C GLN A 193 -30.14 5.73 4.87
N ASP A 194 -30.98 6.68 4.44
CA ASP A 194 -31.25 7.92 5.17
C ASP A 194 -32.54 7.82 6.01
N GLU A 195 -33.37 6.79 5.81
CA GLU A 195 -34.55 6.43 6.62
C GLU A 195 -34.35 5.11 7.41
N PRO A 196 -33.51 5.07 8.47
CA PRO A 196 -33.20 3.83 9.19
C PRO A 196 -34.40 3.20 9.92
N ALA A 197 -35.49 3.94 10.14
CA ALA A 197 -36.73 3.43 10.74
C ALA A 197 -37.43 2.38 9.84
N HIS A 198 -37.44 2.60 8.52
CA HIS A 198 -38.07 1.70 7.53
C HIS A 198 -37.13 0.60 7.02
N LEU A 199 -35.98 0.39 7.67
CA LEU A 199 -34.97 -0.57 7.24
C LEU A 199 -35.47 -2.02 7.28
N VAL A 200 -36.29 -2.38 8.28
CA VAL A 200 -36.86 -3.72 8.43
C VAL A 200 -37.92 -3.98 7.35
N GLU A 201 -38.83 -3.03 7.11
CA GLU A 201 -39.80 -3.11 6.00
C GLU A 201 -39.12 -3.22 4.63
N THR A 202 -38.02 -2.48 4.46
CA THR A 202 -37.17 -2.53 3.26
C THR A 202 -36.53 -3.91 3.09
N LEU A 203 -36.07 -4.55 4.18
CA LEU A 203 -35.57 -5.92 4.15
C LEU A 203 -36.65 -6.94 3.81
N HIS A 204 -37.89 -6.79 4.33
CA HIS A 204 -39.03 -7.62 3.93
C HIS A 204 -39.31 -7.50 2.42
N LYS A 205 -39.35 -6.29 1.88
CA LYS A 205 -39.57 -6.03 0.44
C LYS A 205 -38.46 -6.59 -0.46
N LYS A 206 -37.24 -6.74 0.06
CA LYS A 206 -36.08 -7.29 -0.67
C LYS A 206 -35.95 -8.83 -0.58
N GLN A 207 -36.85 -9.55 0.08
CA GLN A 207 -36.76 -11.02 0.10
C GLN A 207 -37.12 -11.62 -1.26
N LEU A 208 -36.31 -12.57 -1.74
CA LEU A 208 -36.42 -13.20 -3.05
C LEU A 208 -36.62 -14.71 -2.89
N ALA A 209 -37.48 -15.28 -3.73
CA ALA A 209 -37.65 -16.73 -3.78
C ALA A 209 -36.38 -17.40 -4.37
N PRO A 210 -35.85 -18.47 -3.73
CA PRO A 210 -34.75 -19.24 -4.29
C PRO A 210 -35.13 -19.87 -5.64
N VAL A 211 -34.22 -19.83 -6.61
CA VAL A 211 -34.38 -20.48 -7.91
C VAL A 211 -33.82 -21.91 -7.82
N LYS A 212 -34.55 -22.89 -8.35
CA LYS A 212 -34.05 -24.27 -8.44
C LYS A 212 -33.01 -24.38 -9.56
N ALA A 213 -31.87 -25.02 -9.28
CA ALA A 213 -30.86 -25.27 -10.30
C ALA A 213 -31.44 -26.07 -11.47
N ARG A 214 -31.07 -25.70 -12.72
CA ARG A 214 -31.51 -26.44 -13.91
C ARG A 214 -30.83 -27.80 -13.95
N THR A 215 -31.60 -28.86 -13.73
CA THR A 215 -31.16 -30.23 -14.03
C THR A 215 -31.18 -30.45 -15.54
N ASN A 216 -30.02 -30.79 -16.12
CA ASN A 216 -29.90 -31.12 -17.55
C ASN A 216 -30.81 -32.31 -17.88
N GLY A 217 -31.90 -32.10 -18.65
CA GLY A 217 -32.71 -33.21 -19.15
C GLY A 217 -34.10 -32.90 -19.69
N THR A 218 -34.77 -31.80 -19.30
CA THR A 218 -36.14 -31.52 -19.75
C THR A 218 -36.28 -30.11 -20.37
N PRO A 219 -36.61 -30.00 -21.66
CA PRO A 219 -37.22 -28.80 -22.20
C PRO A 219 -38.71 -28.85 -21.87
N ASN A 220 -39.19 -27.95 -21.01
CA ASN A 220 -40.60 -27.60 -21.01
C ASN A 220 -40.74 -26.08 -20.92
N GLU A 221 -41.70 -25.56 -21.66
CA GLU A 221 -41.95 -24.14 -21.82
C GLU A 221 -42.61 -23.53 -20.57
N GLN A 222 -42.81 -22.21 -20.58
CA GLN A 222 -43.69 -21.51 -19.65
C GLN A 222 -43.19 -21.39 -18.19
N SER A 223 -41.98 -20.84 -18.03
CA SER A 223 -41.88 -19.65 -17.17
C SER A 223 -41.05 -18.58 -17.86
N SER A 224 -41.70 -17.45 -18.17
CA SER A 224 -40.99 -16.24 -18.58
C SER A 224 -39.99 -15.86 -17.49
N PRO A 225 -38.74 -15.48 -17.84
CA PRO A 225 -37.82 -14.97 -16.85
C PRO A 225 -38.29 -13.58 -16.44
N THR A 226 -39.16 -13.50 -15.42
CA THR A 226 -39.28 -12.29 -14.60
C THR A 226 -37.87 -11.96 -14.13
N SER A 227 -37.28 -10.90 -14.67
CA SER A 227 -35.85 -10.62 -14.56
C SER A 227 -35.44 -10.54 -13.10
N SER A 228 -34.81 -11.59 -12.58
CA SER A 228 -34.35 -11.66 -11.19
C SER A 228 -33.37 -10.51 -10.96
N PRO A 229 -33.56 -9.68 -9.93
CA PRO A 229 -32.72 -8.50 -9.73
C PRO A 229 -31.26 -8.93 -9.55
N HIS A 230 -30.36 -8.22 -10.22
CA HIS A 230 -28.94 -8.54 -10.26
C HIS A 230 -28.09 -7.31 -9.94
N ILE A 231 -26.85 -7.57 -9.55
CA ILE A 231 -25.85 -6.52 -9.31
C ILE A 231 -24.66 -6.68 -10.25
N PHE A 232 -24.11 -5.55 -10.65
CA PHE A 232 -22.86 -5.47 -11.39
C PHE A 232 -21.69 -5.24 -10.43
N MET A 233 -20.62 -5.99 -10.61
CA MET A 233 -19.42 -5.91 -9.79
C MET A 233 -18.18 -5.80 -10.69
N CYS A 234 -17.36 -4.77 -10.49
CA CYS A 234 -16.18 -4.50 -11.30
C CYS A 234 -14.97 -4.13 -10.42
N MET A 235 -13.81 -4.70 -10.75
CA MET A 235 -12.53 -4.38 -10.13
C MET A 235 -11.45 -4.18 -11.20
N ILE A 236 -10.73 -3.07 -11.12
CA ILE A 236 -9.61 -2.74 -12.01
C ILE A 236 -8.41 -2.21 -11.21
N GLY A 237 -7.22 -2.73 -11.51
CA GLY A 237 -5.97 -2.27 -10.90
C GLY A 237 -4.75 -3.11 -11.28
N GLY A 238 -3.60 -2.46 -11.45
CA GLY A 238 -2.31 -3.13 -11.70
C GLY A 238 -2.26 -3.98 -12.98
N GLY A 239 -3.04 -3.62 -14.01
CA GLY A 239 -3.15 -4.38 -15.27
C GLY A 239 -4.14 -5.55 -15.23
N HIS A 240 -4.79 -5.78 -14.09
CA HIS A 240 -5.90 -6.74 -13.96
C HIS A 240 -7.24 -6.02 -14.03
N PHE A 241 -8.18 -6.64 -14.74
CA PHE A 241 -9.59 -6.29 -14.75
C PHE A 241 -10.42 -7.54 -14.48
N ALA A 242 -11.48 -7.40 -13.69
CA ALA A 242 -12.50 -8.41 -13.49
C ALA A 242 -13.86 -7.73 -13.40
N ALA A 243 -14.83 -8.20 -14.17
CA ALA A 243 -16.23 -7.79 -14.06
C ALA A 243 -17.17 -9.00 -14.05
N MET A 244 -18.28 -8.86 -13.33
CA MET A 244 -19.25 -9.93 -13.12
C MET A 244 -20.64 -9.36 -12.86
N LEU A 245 -21.67 -10.03 -13.40
CA LEU A 245 -23.07 -9.80 -13.06
C LEU A 245 -23.59 -11.03 -12.32
N VAL A 246 -24.26 -10.81 -11.20
CA VAL A 246 -24.75 -11.87 -10.31
C VAL A 246 -26.21 -11.63 -9.96
N SER A 247 -27.03 -12.66 -10.09
CA SER A 247 -28.41 -12.66 -9.58
C SER A 247 -28.42 -12.59 -8.06
N LEU A 248 -29.28 -11.74 -7.49
CA LEU A 248 -29.52 -11.67 -6.05
C LEU A 248 -30.42 -12.83 -5.56
N ALA A 249 -31.21 -13.44 -6.45
CA ALA A 249 -31.94 -14.67 -6.12
C ALA A 249 -30.94 -15.85 -6.08
N PRO A 250 -30.84 -16.59 -4.96
CA PRO A 250 -29.89 -17.69 -4.81
C PRO A 250 -30.36 -18.93 -5.57
N GLU A 251 -29.41 -19.75 -6.04
CA GLU A 251 -29.66 -20.98 -6.78
C GLU A 251 -29.45 -22.20 -5.89
N VAL A 252 -30.53 -22.96 -5.67
CA VAL A 252 -30.56 -24.11 -4.76
C VAL A 252 -30.15 -25.37 -5.49
N HIS A 253 -29.05 -25.96 -5.01
CA HIS A 253 -28.50 -27.23 -5.49
C HIS A 253 -28.71 -28.31 -4.43
N ARG A 254 -29.40 -29.40 -4.79
CA ARG A 254 -29.54 -30.57 -3.90
C ARG A 254 -28.34 -31.50 -4.08
N LYS A 255 -27.57 -31.70 -3.01
CA LYS A 255 -26.49 -32.70 -2.98
C LYS A 255 -27.03 -34.08 -2.60
N GLN A 256 -26.31 -35.14 -2.96
CA GLN A 256 -26.58 -36.48 -2.44
C GLN A 256 -26.52 -36.42 -0.90
N GLY A 257 -27.58 -36.91 -0.24
CA GLY A 257 -27.80 -36.72 1.20
C GLY A 257 -28.86 -35.67 1.57
N GLY A 258 -29.51 -35.02 0.61
CA GLY A 258 -30.68 -34.16 0.86
C GLY A 258 -30.37 -32.75 1.39
N VAL A 259 -29.09 -32.42 1.59
CA VAL A 259 -28.67 -31.08 1.99
C VAL A 259 -28.78 -30.12 0.80
N GLU A 260 -29.55 -29.05 1.00
CA GLU A 260 -29.73 -27.96 0.03
C GLU A 260 -28.60 -26.93 0.17
N ASP A 261 -27.74 -26.83 -0.84
CA ASP A 261 -26.65 -25.86 -0.92
C ASP A 261 -27.10 -24.62 -1.72
N ARG A 262 -26.98 -23.43 -1.13
CA ARG A 262 -27.42 -22.16 -1.72
C ARG A 262 -26.22 -21.47 -2.36
N GLN A 263 -26.19 -21.41 -3.69
CA GLN A 263 -25.08 -20.84 -4.45
C GLN A 263 -25.47 -19.56 -5.19
N ALA A 264 -24.48 -18.70 -5.45
CA ALA A 264 -24.68 -17.44 -6.15
C ALA A 264 -24.68 -17.67 -7.67
N ARG A 265 -25.78 -17.33 -8.33
CA ARG A 265 -25.95 -17.52 -9.79
C ARG A 265 -25.30 -16.37 -10.57
N VAL A 266 -24.17 -16.68 -11.19
CA VAL A 266 -23.45 -15.74 -12.08
C VAL A 266 -24.15 -15.69 -13.43
N ILE A 267 -24.56 -14.51 -13.87
CA ILE A 267 -25.22 -14.27 -15.17
C ILE A 267 -24.16 -14.15 -16.26
N ALA A 268 -23.12 -13.35 -16.01
CA ALA A 268 -21.98 -13.17 -16.90
C ALA A 268 -20.73 -12.83 -16.09
N HIS A 269 -19.55 -13.26 -16.54
CA HIS A 269 -18.27 -12.82 -15.97
C HIS A 269 -17.19 -12.70 -17.05
N LYS A 270 -16.23 -11.81 -16.83
CA LYS A 270 -15.06 -11.63 -17.69
C LYS A 270 -13.88 -11.15 -16.87
N THR A 271 -12.70 -11.64 -17.22
CA THR A 271 -11.43 -11.19 -16.62
C THR A 271 -10.44 -10.89 -17.74
N PHE A 272 -9.68 -9.82 -17.57
CA PHE A 272 -8.56 -9.47 -18.45
C PHE A 272 -7.30 -9.27 -17.61
N HIS A 273 -6.16 -9.57 -18.21
CA HIS A 273 -4.86 -9.23 -17.63
C HIS A 273 -3.89 -8.84 -18.73
N ARG A 274 -3.33 -7.63 -18.64
CA ARG A 274 -2.26 -7.14 -19.49
C ARG A 274 -1.13 -6.60 -18.63
N TYR A 275 0.12 -6.86 -19.01
CA TYR A 275 1.27 -6.39 -18.25
C TYR A 275 1.50 -4.89 -18.47
N THR A 276 0.97 -4.07 -17.56
CA THR A 276 1.06 -2.60 -17.59
C THR A 276 2.06 -2.01 -16.59
N THR A 277 2.53 -2.81 -15.62
CA THR A 277 3.37 -2.34 -14.51
C THR A 277 4.86 -2.68 -14.67
N ARG A 278 5.73 -2.00 -13.91
CA ARG A 278 7.17 -2.32 -13.82
C ARG A 278 7.41 -3.43 -12.80
N ARG A 279 8.11 -4.51 -13.20
CA ARG A 279 8.64 -5.51 -12.25
C ARG A 279 9.55 -4.79 -11.24
N LYS A 280 9.49 -5.19 -9.96
CA LYS A 280 10.14 -4.59 -8.79
C LYS A 280 9.66 -3.19 -8.36
N GLN A 281 9.37 -2.26 -9.28
CA GLN A 281 9.02 -0.87 -8.93
C GLN A 281 7.54 -0.65 -8.60
N GLY A 282 6.62 -1.46 -9.17
CA GLY A 282 5.17 -1.22 -9.04
C GLY A 282 4.67 -0.04 -9.89
N GLY A 283 3.40 0.33 -9.73
CA GLY A 283 2.75 1.42 -10.48
C GLY A 283 2.43 1.12 -11.96
N SER A 284 1.45 1.85 -12.51
CA SER A 284 1.16 1.88 -13.96
C SER A 284 2.17 2.76 -14.70
N GLN A 285 2.40 2.51 -15.99
CA GLN A 285 3.33 3.29 -16.78
C GLN A 285 2.83 4.72 -16.99
N SER A 286 1.52 4.93 -17.18
CA SER A 286 0.91 6.26 -17.21
C SER A 286 1.16 7.10 -15.95
N ALA A 287 1.13 6.50 -14.76
CA ALA A 287 1.42 7.20 -13.51
C ALA A 287 2.92 7.53 -13.38
N SER A 288 3.80 6.65 -13.88
CA SER A 288 5.24 6.93 -13.97
C SER A 288 5.56 8.03 -14.97
N ASP A 289 4.87 8.07 -16.12
CA ASP A 289 5.09 9.09 -17.15
C ASP A 289 4.62 10.47 -16.69
N ALA A 290 3.53 10.54 -15.91
CA ALA A 290 3.00 11.78 -15.34
C ALA A 290 3.85 12.33 -14.17
N SER A 291 4.65 11.49 -13.48
CA SER A 291 5.44 11.89 -12.32
C SER A 291 6.93 12.07 -12.59
N ARG A 292 7.48 11.41 -13.63
CA ARG A 292 8.92 11.39 -13.96
C ARG A 292 9.21 11.69 -15.44
N GLY A 293 8.21 12.19 -16.17
CA GLY A 293 8.30 12.43 -17.61
C GLY A 293 8.15 11.15 -18.46
N ALA A 294 7.80 11.34 -19.73
CA ALA A 294 7.49 10.25 -20.64
C ALA A 294 8.75 9.51 -21.11
N ALA A 295 9.09 8.37 -20.49
CA ALA A 295 10.25 7.58 -20.91
C ALA A 295 10.07 6.97 -22.33
N HIS A 296 11.06 7.09 -23.21
CA HIS A 296 10.99 6.65 -24.62
C HIS A 296 11.53 5.23 -24.90
N SER A 297 11.68 4.39 -23.87
CA SER A 297 12.15 3.01 -24.04
C SER A 297 11.11 2.08 -24.69
N ALA A 298 11.57 1.03 -25.39
CA ALA A 298 10.69 -0.03 -25.90
C ALA A 298 9.80 -0.66 -24.79
N GLY A 299 10.33 -0.78 -23.57
CA GLY A 299 9.61 -1.31 -22.42
C GLY A 299 8.53 -0.38 -21.84
N SER A 300 8.66 0.95 -21.97
CA SER A 300 7.58 1.90 -21.63
C SER A 300 6.54 1.97 -22.74
N SER A 301 6.95 1.99 -24.01
CA SER A 301 6.05 1.97 -25.16
C SER A 301 5.13 0.73 -25.17
N LEU A 302 5.68 -0.47 -24.91
CA LEU A 302 4.89 -1.70 -24.80
C LEU A 302 3.87 -1.64 -23.65
N ARG A 303 4.21 -1.02 -22.51
CA ARG A 303 3.25 -0.83 -21.40
C ARG A 303 2.16 0.16 -21.74
N ARG A 304 2.47 1.28 -22.41
CA ARG A 304 1.47 2.24 -22.90
C ARG A 304 0.51 1.58 -23.88
N HIS A 305 1.02 0.78 -24.82
CA HIS A 305 0.18 0.00 -25.74
C HIS A 305 -0.70 -1.00 -24.96
N ASN A 306 -0.15 -1.74 -24.00
CA ASN A 306 -0.94 -2.65 -23.15
C ASN A 306 -2.00 -1.93 -22.31
N GLU A 307 -1.74 -0.70 -21.84
CA GLU A 307 -2.73 0.14 -21.14
C GLU A 307 -3.85 0.58 -22.11
N ALA A 308 -3.52 1.06 -23.31
CA ALA A 308 -4.49 1.48 -24.31
C ALA A 308 -5.36 0.31 -24.83
N VAL A 309 -4.78 -0.87 -25.05
CA VAL A 309 -5.55 -2.06 -25.44
C VAL A 309 -6.41 -2.56 -24.27
N LEU A 310 -5.94 -2.48 -23.02
CA LEU A 310 -6.77 -2.80 -21.85
C LEU A 310 -7.97 -1.84 -21.73
N GLU A 311 -7.75 -0.54 -21.95
CA GLU A 311 -8.81 0.47 -21.98
C GLU A 311 -9.86 0.15 -23.07
N LYS A 312 -9.40 -0.24 -24.28
CA LYS A 312 -10.28 -0.67 -25.37
C LYS A 312 -11.09 -1.93 -25.01
N ASP A 313 -10.43 -3.01 -24.59
CA ASP A 313 -11.08 -4.29 -24.23
C ASP A 313 -12.18 -4.08 -23.16
N ILE A 314 -11.94 -3.17 -22.21
CA ILE A 314 -12.87 -2.85 -21.12
C ILE A 314 -14.08 -2.07 -21.65
N ARG A 315 -13.87 -1.06 -22.51
CA ARG A 315 -14.97 -0.27 -23.08
C ARG A 315 -15.86 -1.09 -24.00
N GLU A 316 -15.28 -1.96 -24.82
CA GLU A 316 -16.04 -2.92 -25.65
C GLU A 316 -16.89 -3.84 -24.78
N LEU A 317 -16.32 -4.46 -23.74
CA LEU A 317 -17.09 -5.31 -22.81
C LEU A 317 -18.22 -4.55 -22.09
N LEU A 318 -17.99 -3.30 -21.66
CA LEU A 318 -19.02 -2.51 -21.00
C LEU A 318 -20.16 -2.16 -21.97
N ALA A 319 -19.85 -1.87 -23.24
CA ALA A 319 -20.83 -1.64 -24.29
C ALA A 319 -21.67 -2.90 -24.58
N ASP A 320 -21.03 -4.07 -24.73
CA ASP A 320 -21.70 -5.36 -24.89
C ASP A 320 -22.66 -5.66 -23.72
N TRP A 321 -22.25 -5.31 -22.50
CA TRP A 321 -23.03 -5.55 -21.29
C TRP A 321 -23.99 -4.43 -20.92
N ARG A 322 -24.10 -3.38 -21.74
CA ARG A 322 -24.87 -2.17 -21.43
C ARG A 322 -26.29 -2.46 -20.95
N GLN A 323 -27.06 -3.28 -21.68
CA GLN A 323 -28.44 -3.60 -21.30
C GLN A 323 -28.54 -4.28 -19.92
N MET A 324 -27.57 -5.13 -19.58
CA MET A 324 -27.52 -5.81 -18.29
C MET A 324 -26.98 -4.90 -17.16
N ILE A 325 -26.12 -3.94 -17.47
CA ILE A 325 -25.65 -2.93 -16.51
C ILE A 325 -26.75 -1.89 -16.23
N ASP A 326 -27.46 -1.43 -17.27
CA ASP A 326 -28.55 -0.46 -17.16
C ASP A 326 -29.71 -1.01 -16.30
N THR A 327 -29.97 -2.33 -16.36
CA THR A 327 -30.99 -3.03 -15.55
C THR A 327 -30.51 -3.48 -14.16
N ALA A 328 -29.23 -3.30 -13.81
CA ALA A 328 -28.69 -3.72 -12.52
C ALA A 328 -29.19 -2.82 -11.37
N ALA A 329 -29.48 -3.42 -10.21
CA ALA A 329 -29.97 -2.73 -9.03
C ALA A 329 -28.89 -1.90 -8.33
N LEU A 330 -27.66 -2.43 -8.26
CA LEU A 330 -26.49 -1.81 -7.65
C LEU A 330 -25.23 -2.05 -8.49
N LEU A 331 -24.33 -1.07 -8.50
CA LEU A 331 -23.08 -1.08 -9.28
C LEU A 331 -21.88 -0.97 -8.32
N PHE A 332 -21.27 -2.10 -7.96
CA PHE A 332 -20.08 -2.13 -7.11
C PHE A 332 -18.80 -1.99 -7.94
N VAL A 333 -18.10 -0.86 -7.84
CA VAL A 333 -16.92 -0.57 -8.66
C VAL A 333 -15.72 -0.22 -7.79
N ARG A 334 -14.61 -0.93 -8.00
CA ARG A 334 -13.29 -0.56 -7.48
C ARG A 334 -12.34 -0.24 -8.62
N ALA A 335 -11.90 1.01 -8.68
CA ALA A 335 -10.83 1.44 -9.57
C ALA A 335 -9.69 2.06 -8.77
N SER A 336 -8.52 1.40 -8.78
CA SER A 336 -7.34 1.83 -8.05
C SER A 336 -6.54 2.85 -8.88
N GLY A 337 -6.40 4.08 -8.37
CA GLY A 337 -5.70 5.18 -9.03
C GLY A 337 -6.48 5.89 -10.15
N LYS A 338 -6.05 7.11 -10.49
CA LYS A 338 -6.74 8.01 -11.42
C LYS A 338 -6.94 7.42 -12.82
N THR A 339 -5.91 6.82 -13.43
CA THR A 339 -6.01 6.22 -14.78
C THR A 339 -7.14 5.20 -14.88
N ASN A 340 -7.27 4.32 -13.88
CA ASN A 340 -8.29 3.27 -13.89
C ASN A 340 -9.70 3.82 -13.63
N ARG A 341 -9.85 4.92 -12.86
CA ARG A 341 -11.12 5.64 -12.74
C ARG A 341 -11.49 6.31 -14.07
N ARG A 342 -10.52 6.89 -14.76
CA ARG A 342 -10.68 7.54 -16.06
C ARG A 342 -11.22 6.58 -17.13
N ILE A 343 -10.62 5.38 -17.25
CA ILE A 343 -11.08 4.32 -18.17
C ILE A 343 -12.59 4.05 -18.03
N LEU A 344 -13.10 4.01 -16.79
CA LEU A 344 -14.50 3.66 -16.50
C LEU A 344 -15.47 4.85 -16.55
N PHE A 345 -15.08 6.04 -16.08
CA PHE A 345 -15.99 7.16 -15.78
C PHE A 345 -15.74 8.44 -16.56
N GLU A 346 -14.68 8.52 -17.38
CA GLU A 346 -14.49 9.67 -18.27
C GLU A 346 -15.59 9.74 -19.34
N LYS A 347 -15.83 10.94 -19.88
CA LYS A 347 -16.79 11.14 -20.97
C LYS A 347 -16.16 10.70 -22.30
N TYR A 348 -16.38 9.45 -22.67
CA TYR A 348 -16.10 8.91 -24.00
C TYR A 348 -17.42 8.54 -24.71
N GLU A 349 -17.41 8.44 -26.04
CA GLU A 349 -18.57 8.01 -26.82
C GLU A 349 -19.03 6.61 -26.41
N GLY A 350 -20.31 6.45 -26.11
CA GLY A 350 -20.86 5.18 -25.60
C GLY A 350 -20.57 4.89 -24.13
N SER A 351 -20.12 5.86 -23.32
CA SER A 351 -19.86 5.66 -21.89
C SER A 351 -21.09 5.13 -21.12
N VAL A 352 -20.94 3.90 -20.59
CA VAL A 352 -22.01 3.15 -19.89
C VAL A 352 -22.09 3.49 -18.40
N LEU A 353 -20.95 3.79 -17.76
CA LEU A 353 -20.87 4.06 -16.32
C LEU A 353 -20.71 5.56 -16.06
N LYS A 354 -21.67 6.16 -15.36
CA LYS A 354 -21.65 7.58 -14.98
C LYS A 354 -21.17 7.74 -13.54
N ALA A 355 -20.24 8.67 -13.31
CA ALA A 355 -19.73 8.97 -11.96
C ALA A 355 -20.83 9.49 -11.00
N THR A 356 -21.92 10.03 -11.55
CA THR A 356 -23.09 10.56 -10.84
C THR A 356 -24.23 9.55 -10.68
N ASP A 357 -24.05 8.26 -11.06
CA ASP A 357 -25.10 7.25 -10.94
C ASP A 357 -25.39 6.93 -9.45
N PRO A 358 -26.63 7.12 -8.95
CA PRO A 358 -26.97 6.90 -7.55
C PRO A 358 -26.93 5.42 -7.12
N ARG A 359 -26.71 4.48 -8.05
CA ARG A 359 -26.48 3.04 -7.78
C ARG A 359 -25.00 2.69 -7.57
N LEU A 360 -24.09 3.62 -7.86
CA LEU A 360 -22.64 3.40 -7.79
C LEU A 360 -22.15 3.29 -6.34
N ARG A 361 -21.44 2.22 -6.01
CA ARG A 361 -20.92 1.93 -4.67
C ARG A 361 -19.47 1.49 -4.71
N GLY A 362 -18.71 1.86 -3.68
CA GLY A 362 -17.43 1.22 -3.36
C GLY A 362 -17.65 -0.07 -2.57
N PHE A 363 -16.61 -0.90 -2.48
CA PHE A 363 -16.61 -2.06 -1.59
C PHE A 363 -16.34 -1.59 -0.15
N PRO A 364 -17.19 -1.95 0.85
CA PRO A 364 -17.06 -1.48 2.24
C PRO A 364 -16.03 -2.28 3.06
N PHE A 365 -15.11 -2.97 2.40
CA PHE A 365 -14.08 -3.82 3.00
C PHE A 365 -12.87 -3.97 2.06
N ASN A 366 -11.75 -4.44 2.62
CA ASN A 366 -10.52 -4.64 1.86
C ASN A 366 -10.65 -5.78 0.83
N THR A 367 -10.21 -5.48 -0.40
CA THR A 367 -10.33 -6.37 -1.57
C THR A 367 -8.96 -6.64 -2.19
N ARG A 368 -8.79 -7.86 -2.70
CA ARG A 368 -7.53 -8.41 -3.23
C ARG A 368 -7.37 -8.09 -4.73
N ARG A 369 -6.47 -8.80 -5.41
CA ARG A 369 -6.23 -8.66 -6.86
C ARG A 369 -7.53 -8.93 -7.66
N ALA A 370 -7.81 -8.10 -8.65
CA ALA A 370 -9.00 -8.23 -9.49
C ALA A 370 -9.01 -9.58 -10.23
N THR A 371 -9.91 -10.47 -9.80
CA THR A 371 -10.10 -11.83 -10.31
C THR A 371 -11.56 -12.23 -10.10
N GLN A 372 -12.06 -13.23 -10.84
CA GLN A 372 -13.41 -13.76 -10.63
C GLN A 372 -13.59 -14.32 -9.20
N GLY A 373 -12.58 -15.03 -8.67
CA GLY A 373 -12.61 -15.55 -7.30
C GLY A 373 -12.75 -14.44 -6.25
N GLU A 374 -12.09 -13.29 -6.45
CA GLU A 374 -12.21 -12.13 -5.56
C GLU A 374 -13.56 -11.42 -5.68
N LEU A 375 -14.14 -11.34 -6.89
CA LEU A 375 -15.51 -10.86 -7.06
C LEU A 375 -16.52 -11.78 -6.36
N MET A 376 -16.37 -13.10 -6.48
CA MET A 376 -17.23 -14.09 -5.81
C MET A 376 -17.07 -14.07 -4.29
N ARG A 377 -15.84 -13.89 -3.78
CA ARG A 377 -15.59 -13.66 -2.34
C ARG A 377 -16.31 -12.40 -1.87
N SER A 378 -16.17 -11.31 -2.62
CA SER A 378 -16.78 -10.02 -2.29
C SER A 378 -18.31 -10.06 -2.35
N PHE A 379 -18.89 -10.81 -3.29
CA PHE A 379 -20.34 -11.05 -3.37
C PHE A 379 -20.82 -11.75 -2.10
N LYS A 380 -20.22 -12.90 -1.78
CA LYS A 380 -20.57 -13.68 -0.57
C LYS A 380 -20.44 -12.87 0.71
N GLU A 381 -19.43 -12.02 0.81
CA GLU A 381 -19.21 -11.15 1.97
C GLU A 381 -20.26 -10.03 2.07
N LEU A 382 -20.56 -9.34 0.96
CA LEU A 382 -21.61 -8.30 0.89
C LEU A 382 -23.00 -8.82 1.26
N THR A 383 -23.32 -10.04 0.81
CA THR A 383 -24.66 -10.64 0.96
C THR A 383 -24.84 -11.50 2.21
N ARG A 384 -23.78 -11.67 3.03
CA ARG A 384 -23.83 -12.45 4.27
C ARG A 384 -24.18 -11.53 5.45
N VAL A 385 -25.18 -11.92 6.23
CA VAL A 385 -25.45 -11.24 7.51
C VAL A 385 -24.32 -11.54 8.48
N LYS A 386 -23.77 -10.50 9.11
CA LYS A 386 -22.80 -10.62 10.20
C LYS A 386 -23.55 -10.85 11.51
N VAL A 387 -23.00 -11.67 12.40
CA VAL A 387 -23.48 -11.82 13.78
C VAL A 387 -22.41 -11.23 14.67
N SER A 388 -22.81 -10.35 15.59
CA SER A 388 -21.96 -9.82 16.65
C SER A 388 -22.55 -10.25 17.98
N GLU A 389 -21.72 -10.80 18.84
CA GLU A 389 -22.04 -11.00 20.26
C GLU A 389 -21.45 -9.83 21.03
N ILE A 390 -22.23 -9.27 21.94
CA ILE A 390 -21.93 -8.09 22.75
C ILE A 390 -22.01 -8.54 24.19
N ASP A 391 -20.88 -8.85 24.82
CA ASP A 391 -20.89 -9.18 26.23
C ASP A 391 -21.14 -7.91 27.07
N GLU A 392 -22.40 -7.72 27.44
CA GLU A 392 -22.86 -6.60 28.28
C GLU A 392 -22.14 -6.58 29.64
N ALA A 393 -21.67 -7.74 30.15
CA ALA A 393 -20.88 -7.81 31.37
C ALA A 393 -19.44 -7.30 31.15
N ALA A 394 -18.79 -7.64 30.03
CA ALA A 394 -17.46 -7.14 29.71
C ALA A 394 -17.45 -5.63 29.42
N LEU A 395 -18.46 -5.13 28.69
CA LEU A 395 -18.59 -3.70 28.41
C LEU A 395 -18.95 -2.88 29.66
N SER A 396 -19.80 -3.41 30.55
CA SER A 396 -20.08 -2.75 31.83
C SER A 396 -18.91 -2.83 32.80
N ALA A 397 -18.11 -3.91 32.79
CA ALA A 397 -16.86 -4.00 33.54
C ALA A 397 -15.81 -3.00 33.03
N ALA A 398 -15.59 -2.88 31.72
CA ALA A 398 -14.68 -1.89 31.13
C ALA A 398 -15.16 -0.44 31.39
N ALA A 399 -16.47 -0.19 31.35
CA ALA A 399 -17.05 1.10 31.72
C ALA A 399 -16.97 1.36 33.24
N ALA A 400 -17.00 0.32 34.08
CA ALA A 400 -16.80 0.42 35.52
C ALA A 400 -15.33 0.63 35.90
N GLU A 401 -14.36 0.04 35.17
CA GLU A 401 -12.93 0.34 35.31
C GLU A 401 -12.57 1.75 34.82
N ALA A 402 -13.28 2.25 33.81
CA ALA A 402 -13.17 3.64 33.38
C ALA A 402 -13.74 4.61 34.44
N LYS A 403 -14.88 4.27 35.06
CA LYS A 403 -15.49 5.09 36.13
C LYS A 403 -14.79 4.98 37.49
N SER A 404 -14.20 3.84 37.83
CA SER A 404 -13.46 3.66 39.10
C SER A 404 -12.13 4.41 39.14
N LYS A 405 -11.69 4.97 38.01
CA LYS A 405 -10.58 5.92 37.92
C LYS A 405 -10.98 7.39 38.11
N GLU A 406 -12.26 7.70 38.33
CA GLU A 406 -12.75 9.08 38.34
C GLU A 406 -13.84 9.34 39.41
N GLU A 407 -13.42 9.56 40.68
CA GLU A 407 -14.16 10.28 41.76
C GLU A 407 -13.29 10.34 43.07
N PRO A 408 -13.56 11.18 44.08
CA PRO A 408 -13.78 12.64 44.07
C PRO A 408 -12.88 13.42 45.09
N LYS A 409 -13.09 14.74 45.20
CA LYS A 409 -12.51 15.66 46.23
C LYS A 409 -13.33 15.55 47.55
N GLN A 410 -12.90 15.88 48.78
CA GLN A 410 -11.68 16.44 49.43
C GLN A 410 -11.84 16.15 50.98
N PRO A 411 -11.16 16.75 52.01
CA PRO A 411 -10.12 17.81 52.08
C PRO A 411 -8.84 17.50 52.91
N ALA A 412 -7.79 18.34 52.72
CA ALA A 412 -6.56 18.62 53.52
C ALA A 412 -6.06 17.64 54.62
N PRO A 413 -4.74 17.26 54.65
CA PRO A 413 -3.70 18.24 55.06
C PRO A 413 -2.25 18.08 54.52
N ARG A 414 -1.47 19.17 54.68
CA ARG A 414 0.02 19.32 54.66
C ARG A 414 0.79 19.09 53.34
N PRO A 415 1.90 19.83 53.11
CA PRO A 415 2.58 19.87 51.83
C PRO A 415 3.55 18.70 51.64
N GLN A 416 3.50 18.11 50.44
CA GLN A 416 4.51 17.18 49.93
C GLN A 416 4.99 17.66 48.54
N PRO A 417 6.22 17.31 48.12
CA PRO A 417 6.96 18.10 47.16
C PRO A 417 6.32 18.11 45.77
N GLN A 418 6.36 19.27 45.13
CA GLN A 418 5.96 19.43 43.75
C GLN A 418 6.81 18.49 42.88
N LYS A 419 6.17 17.62 42.08
CA LYS A 419 6.84 17.04 40.91
C LYS A 419 7.31 18.21 40.06
N LEU A 420 8.63 18.33 39.88
CA LEU A 420 9.26 19.40 39.13
C LEU A 420 8.58 19.49 37.76
N LYS A 421 8.04 20.66 37.44
CA LYS A 421 7.76 20.99 36.05
C LYS A 421 9.11 21.00 35.35
N LEU A 422 9.24 20.25 34.24
CA LEU A 422 10.42 20.32 33.38
C LEU A 422 10.71 21.80 33.11
N SER A 423 11.97 22.18 33.28
CA SER A 423 12.39 23.55 33.08
C SER A 423 12.22 23.94 31.61
N LYS A 424 11.98 25.22 31.36
CA LYS A 424 11.91 25.78 30.00
C LYS A 424 13.20 25.52 29.20
N GLU A 425 14.31 25.31 29.89
CA GLU A 425 15.62 24.96 29.33
C GLU A 425 15.69 23.50 28.88
N GLU A 426 15.12 22.55 29.64
CA GLU A 426 15.01 21.15 29.24
C GLU A 426 14.06 20.97 28.04
N GLU A 427 12.93 21.70 28.01
CA GLU A 427 12.02 21.70 26.85
C GLU A 427 12.72 22.24 25.58
N ALA A 428 13.54 23.29 25.71
CA ALA A 428 14.35 23.80 24.60
C ALA A 428 15.44 22.80 24.17
N ALA A 429 16.13 22.15 25.11
CA ALA A 429 17.15 21.14 24.81
C ALA A 429 16.58 19.91 24.09
N LEU A 430 15.37 19.47 24.44
CA LEU A 430 14.62 18.44 23.72
C LEU A 430 14.29 18.88 22.29
N LEU A 431 13.82 20.12 22.11
CA LEU A 431 13.52 20.68 20.79
C LEU A 431 14.79 20.77 19.92
N HIS A 432 15.88 21.34 20.42
CA HIS A 432 17.15 21.43 19.71
C HIS A 432 17.71 20.04 19.35
N THR A 433 17.62 19.08 20.27
CA THR A 433 17.98 17.67 19.99
C THR A 433 17.19 17.12 18.80
N SER A 434 15.85 17.26 18.81
CA SER A 434 15.00 16.75 17.72
C SER A 434 15.38 17.33 16.35
N GLN A 435 15.62 18.65 16.28
CA GLN A 435 15.94 19.35 15.04
C GLN A 435 17.33 19.02 14.52
N LEU A 436 18.36 19.07 15.39
CA LEU A 436 19.73 18.74 15.01
C LEU A 436 19.83 17.30 14.50
N GLN A 437 19.25 16.33 15.21
CA GLN A 437 19.25 14.95 14.74
C GLN A 437 18.48 14.77 13.42
N ALA A 438 17.38 15.50 13.21
CA ALA A 438 16.63 15.45 11.94
C ALA A 438 17.41 16.04 10.76
N LEU A 439 18.21 17.09 10.99
CA LEU A 439 19.04 17.73 9.97
C LEU A 439 20.28 16.89 9.63
N ILE A 440 20.92 16.30 10.64
CA ILE A 440 22.05 15.35 10.48
C ILE A 440 21.60 14.09 9.73
N ARG A 441 20.47 13.47 10.12
CA ARG A 441 19.92 12.27 9.45
C ARG A 441 19.56 12.51 7.96
N ARG A 442 19.38 13.76 7.54
CA ARG A 442 19.07 14.15 6.15
C ARG A 442 20.27 14.79 5.42
N SER A 443 21.44 14.79 6.05
CA SER A 443 22.68 15.40 5.54
C SER A 443 22.55 16.86 5.06
N LYS A 444 21.59 17.62 5.60
CA LYS A 444 21.29 18.99 5.15
C LYS A 444 22.24 20.03 5.76
N VAL A 445 23.49 20.01 5.32
CA VAL A 445 24.58 20.85 5.87
C VAL A 445 24.23 22.35 5.95
N PRO A 446 23.68 23.03 4.93
CA PRO A 446 23.41 24.47 5.03
C PRO A 446 22.34 24.80 6.08
N ALA A 447 21.28 23.98 6.14
CA ALA A 447 20.21 24.14 7.12
C ALA A 447 20.67 23.79 8.55
N LEU A 448 21.55 22.79 8.71
CA LEU A 448 22.16 22.46 9.99
C LEU A 448 23.00 23.62 10.53
N MET A 449 23.86 24.19 9.69
CA MET A 449 24.70 25.33 10.10
C MET A 449 23.84 26.56 10.44
N SER A 450 22.87 26.91 9.60
CA SER A 450 21.95 28.02 9.89
C SER A 450 21.15 27.78 11.17
N TYR A 451 20.70 26.55 11.45
CA TYR A 451 19.98 26.24 12.69
C TYR A 451 20.87 26.39 13.93
N ILE A 452 22.13 25.93 13.89
CA ILE A 452 23.10 26.09 14.98
C ILE A 452 23.36 27.59 15.26
N THR A 453 23.62 28.38 14.21
CA THR A 453 23.89 29.82 14.34
C THR A 453 22.67 30.60 14.81
N ASN A 454 21.47 30.36 14.24
CA ASN A 454 20.26 31.12 14.57
C ASN A 454 19.74 30.85 15.99
N ASN A 455 20.08 29.71 16.58
CA ASN A 455 19.68 29.34 17.95
C ASN A 455 20.86 29.42 18.95
N SER A 456 22.02 29.95 18.53
CA SER A 456 23.23 30.07 19.35
C SER A 456 23.65 28.78 20.08
N ILE A 457 23.49 27.63 19.42
CA ILE A 457 23.73 26.32 20.04
C ILE A 457 25.24 26.10 20.22
N PRO A 458 25.72 25.77 21.43
CA PRO A 458 27.16 25.55 21.66
C PRO A 458 27.67 24.31 20.91
N ALA A 459 28.92 24.37 20.46
CA ALA A 459 29.56 23.27 19.73
C ALA A 459 29.67 21.96 20.53
N SER A 460 29.61 22.06 21.87
CA SER A 460 29.60 20.99 22.87
C SER A 460 28.20 20.48 23.25
N PHE A 461 27.14 20.93 22.57
CA PHE A 461 25.76 20.55 22.88
C PHE A 461 25.54 19.03 22.87
N THR A 462 24.98 18.52 23.97
CA THR A 462 24.63 17.11 24.16
C THR A 462 23.14 16.86 23.90
N PHE A 463 22.82 15.70 23.35
CA PHE A 463 21.45 15.31 23.04
C PHE A 463 20.69 14.83 24.28
N HIS A 464 19.49 15.39 24.46
CA HIS A 464 18.59 15.11 25.57
C HIS A 464 17.36 14.30 25.10
N PRO A 465 16.81 13.38 25.91
CA PRO A 465 17.35 12.90 27.19
C PRO A 465 18.57 12.00 26.97
N THR A 466 19.54 12.03 27.88
CA THR A 466 20.78 11.24 27.82
C THR A 466 20.53 9.73 27.80
N ASP A 467 19.45 9.30 28.43
CA ASP A 467 19.13 7.89 28.69
C ASP A 467 18.49 7.19 27.47
N SER A 468 18.19 7.93 26.41
CA SER A 468 17.79 7.36 25.13
C SER A 468 18.94 6.53 24.56
N SER A 469 18.68 5.28 24.17
CA SER A 469 19.71 4.36 23.63
C SER A 469 20.50 4.93 22.46
N GLN A 470 19.89 5.81 21.66
CA GLN A 470 20.59 6.54 20.60
C GLN A 470 21.52 7.63 21.14
N ASN A 471 21.08 8.40 22.14
CA ASN A 471 21.85 9.50 22.72
C ASN A 471 23.00 8.95 23.60
N PHE A 472 22.78 7.83 24.28
CA PHE A 472 23.83 7.11 25.03
C PHE A 472 25.04 6.77 24.14
N ARG A 473 24.79 6.23 22.95
CA ARG A 473 25.83 5.85 21.98
C ARG A 473 26.33 7.03 21.15
N CYS A 474 25.48 8.01 20.86
CA CYS A 474 25.80 9.19 20.05
C CYS A 474 25.39 10.49 20.77
N PRO A 475 26.11 10.91 21.82
CA PRO A 475 25.65 12.01 22.68
C PRO A 475 25.79 13.40 22.06
N THR A 476 26.64 13.59 21.04
CA THR A 476 26.83 14.89 20.38
C THR A 476 26.48 14.83 18.88
N PRO A 477 26.19 15.96 18.23
CA PRO A 477 26.04 16.07 16.78
C PRO A 477 27.14 15.38 15.97
N LEU A 478 28.40 15.48 16.43
CA LEU A 478 29.56 14.91 15.76
C LEU A 478 29.59 13.37 15.86
N HIS A 479 29.27 12.80 17.03
CA HIS A 479 29.13 11.35 17.19
C HIS A 479 28.04 10.78 16.27
N LEU A 480 26.88 11.45 16.19
CA LEU A 480 25.78 11.01 15.33
C LEU A 480 26.15 11.09 13.84
N ALA A 481 26.76 12.20 13.41
CA ALA A 481 27.20 12.37 12.02
C ALA A 481 28.24 11.31 11.62
N ALA A 482 29.16 10.96 12.51
CA ALA A 482 30.16 9.93 12.28
C ALA A 482 29.57 8.51 12.26
N ASN A 483 28.71 8.13 13.22
CA ASN A 483 28.01 6.84 13.23
C ASN A 483 27.07 6.66 12.02
N MET A 484 26.65 7.75 11.38
CA MET A 484 25.86 7.75 10.14
C MET A 484 26.70 7.81 8.86
N ASN A 485 28.03 7.83 8.95
CA ASN A 485 28.94 7.97 7.80
C ASN A 485 28.64 9.23 6.95
N ALA A 486 28.19 10.32 7.60
CA ALA A 486 27.73 11.54 6.94
C ALA A 486 28.91 12.49 6.68
N THR A 487 29.80 12.13 5.76
CA THR A 487 31.08 12.81 5.47
C THR A 487 30.98 14.34 5.42
N ALA A 488 30.06 14.89 4.61
CA ALA A 488 29.88 16.35 4.46
C ALA A 488 29.41 17.05 5.75
N VAL A 489 28.63 16.35 6.59
CA VAL A 489 28.17 16.86 7.89
C VAL A 489 29.32 16.86 8.89
N VAL A 490 30.14 15.80 8.93
CA VAL A 490 31.33 15.73 9.77
C VAL A 490 32.32 16.86 9.42
N THR A 491 32.63 17.07 8.14
CA THR A 491 33.49 18.20 7.71
C THR A 491 32.92 19.54 8.16
N ALA A 492 31.62 19.79 8.01
CA ALA A 492 30.99 21.05 8.41
C ALA A 492 30.98 21.26 9.93
N LEU A 493 30.69 20.22 10.72
CA LEU A 493 30.70 20.31 12.18
C LEU A 493 32.10 20.62 12.72
N LEU A 494 33.14 19.97 12.19
CA LEU A 494 34.54 20.20 12.59
C LEU A 494 35.05 21.59 12.17
N THR A 495 34.80 21.99 10.91
CA THR A 495 35.40 23.21 10.34
C THR A 495 34.60 24.48 10.61
N ARG A 496 33.26 24.42 10.60
CA ARG A 496 32.37 25.58 10.69
C ARG A 496 31.66 25.71 12.04
N ALA A 497 31.23 24.59 12.63
CA ALA A 497 30.59 24.62 13.96
C ALA A 497 31.62 24.52 15.11
N GLY A 498 32.85 24.11 14.83
CA GLY A 498 33.91 23.97 15.84
C GLY A 498 33.67 22.84 16.85
N SER A 499 32.96 21.78 16.46
CA SER A 499 32.71 20.62 17.34
C SER A 499 34.00 19.90 17.69
N ASP A 500 34.13 19.52 18.96
CA ASP A 500 35.32 18.87 19.54
C ASP A 500 35.40 17.36 19.17
N PRO A 501 36.43 16.93 18.43
CA PRO A 501 36.63 15.53 18.05
C PRO A 501 37.22 14.65 19.17
N THR A 502 37.70 15.24 20.28
CA THR A 502 38.29 14.52 21.43
C THR A 502 37.23 14.02 22.41
N SER A 503 36.03 14.60 22.39
CA SER A 503 34.89 14.15 23.19
C SER A 503 34.61 12.65 22.99
N VAL A 504 34.38 11.91 24.07
CA VAL A 504 34.02 10.47 24.03
C VAL A 504 32.54 10.25 24.35
N ASN A 505 31.96 9.19 23.81
CA ASN A 505 30.62 8.75 24.18
C ASN A 505 30.60 7.94 25.50
N ASN A 506 29.41 7.57 25.97
CA ASN A 506 29.24 6.77 27.19
C ASN A 506 29.81 5.33 27.08
N GLU A 507 30.26 4.91 25.90
CA GLU A 507 30.97 3.65 25.65
C GLU A 507 32.51 3.85 25.59
N GLY A 508 33.02 5.06 25.84
CA GLY A 508 34.45 5.41 25.79
C GLY A 508 35.04 5.56 24.38
N ARG A 509 34.20 5.74 23.36
CA ARG A 509 34.60 5.82 21.94
C ARG A 509 34.53 7.24 21.40
N THR A 510 35.51 7.67 20.61
CA THR A 510 35.51 8.99 19.95
C THR A 510 34.63 8.99 18.70
N PRO A 511 34.19 10.15 18.17
CA PRO A 511 33.46 10.22 16.90
C PRO A 511 34.20 9.54 15.75
N PHE A 512 35.53 9.64 15.70
CA PHE A 512 36.34 8.98 14.68
C PHE A 512 36.27 7.44 14.74
N GLU A 513 36.13 6.86 15.94
CA GLU A 513 35.93 5.41 16.12
C GLU A 513 34.51 4.93 15.77
N LEU A 514 33.53 5.85 15.71
CA LEU A 514 32.18 5.54 15.24
C LEU A 514 32.06 5.57 13.70
N ALA A 515 32.98 6.24 12.99
CA ALA A 515 32.98 6.30 11.53
C ALA A 515 33.39 4.95 10.91
N GLY A 516 32.43 4.30 10.24
CA GLY A 516 32.61 2.96 9.66
C GLY A 516 33.15 2.96 8.22
N ASP A 517 33.02 4.07 7.49
CA ASP A 517 33.48 4.20 6.11
C ASP A 517 34.79 4.98 5.97
N ARG A 518 35.48 4.79 4.85
CA ARG A 518 36.76 5.46 4.58
C ARG A 518 36.62 6.96 4.34
N ALA A 519 35.55 7.42 3.69
CA ALA A 519 35.40 8.83 3.32
C ALA A 519 35.16 9.70 4.56
N THR A 520 34.30 9.28 5.50
CA THR A 520 34.10 9.99 6.77
C THR A 520 35.36 9.94 7.64
N ARG A 521 36.12 8.84 7.64
CA ARG A 521 37.42 8.76 8.33
C ARG A 521 38.46 9.71 7.72
N ASP A 522 38.55 9.79 6.40
CA ASP A 522 39.43 10.74 5.73
C ASP A 522 38.92 12.20 5.93
N ALA A 523 37.62 12.47 6.12
CA ALA A 523 37.12 13.80 6.50
C ALA A 523 37.63 14.30 7.86
N PHE A 524 37.83 13.43 8.86
CA PHE A 524 38.52 13.81 10.11
C PHE A 524 40.00 14.15 9.87
N ARG A 525 40.65 13.49 8.89
CA ARG A 525 42.07 13.69 8.57
C ARG A 525 42.31 14.92 7.70
N ILE A 526 41.34 15.28 6.88
CA ILE A 526 41.26 16.57 6.17
C ILE A 526 40.98 17.68 7.19
N ALA A 527 40.07 17.48 8.14
CA ALA A 527 39.87 18.44 9.22
C ALA A 527 41.15 18.64 10.06
N ARG A 528 41.92 17.58 10.34
CA ARG A 528 43.26 17.67 10.98
C ARG A 528 44.25 18.49 10.17
N HIS A 529 44.25 18.33 8.84
CA HIS A 529 45.08 19.14 7.94
C HIS A 529 44.66 20.62 7.98
N ASP A 530 43.37 20.90 7.80
CA ASP A 530 42.85 22.25 7.58
C ASP A 530 42.73 23.09 8.88
N LEU A 531 42.56 22.44 10.03
CA LEU A 531 42.49 23.08 11.35
C LEU A 531 43.85 23.17 12.07
N GLY A 532 44.87 22.46 11.56
CA GLY A 532 46.19 22.36 12.17
C GLY A 532 46.26 21.44 13.39
N GLU A 533 47.48 21.08 13.77
CA GLU A 533 47.73 20.15 14.89
C GLU A 533 47.57 20.78 16.28
N SER A 534 47.57 22.11 16.36
CA SER A 534 47.45 22.87 17.63
C SER A 534 46.02 23.12 18.09
N LYS A 535 45.00 22.90 17.23
CA LYS A 535 43.61 23.25 17.55
C LYS A 535 42.87 22.18 18.37
N TRP A 536 43.26 20.91 18.23
CA TRP A 536 42.70 19.78 18.97
C TRP A 536 43.77 18.71 19.20
N ASP A 537 43.69 17.97 20.31
CA ASP A 537 44.55 16.81 20.54
C ASP A 537 44.12 15.62 19.67
N TRP A 538 44.52 15.66 18.40
CA TRP A 538 44.15 14.64 17.39
C TRP A 538 44.55 13.21 17.77
N ASN A 539 45.58 13.06 18.62
CA ASN A 539 46.00 11.78 19.19
C ASN A 539 44.96 11.24 20.20
N ILE A 540 44.35 12.10 21.02
CA ILE A 540 43.26 11.73 21.95
C ILE A 540 41.98 11.42 21.17
N ALA A 541 41.69 12.20 20.12
CA ALA A 541 40.61 11.91 19.17
C ALA A 541 40.83 10.59 18.37
N LYS A 542 42.03 9.98 18.45
CA LYS A 542 42.48 8.79 17.71
C LYS A 542 42.48 8.96 16.19
N VAL A 543 42.56 10.20 15.70
CA VAL A 543 42.58 10.51 14.27
C VAL A 543 44.01 10.31 13.73
N PRO A 544 44.22 9.45 12.70
CA PRO A 544 45.54 9.23 12.09
C PRO A 544 46.16 10.48 11.45
N THR A 545 47.32 10.29 10.81
CA THR A 545 48.03 11.36 10.09
C THR A 545 47.12 12.16 9.17
N ALA A 546 47.33 13.48 9.14
CA ALA A 546 46.62 14.40 8.27
C ALA A 546 46.73 14.00 6.79
N ILE A 547 45.71 14.31 5.99
CA ILE A 547 45.70 14.14 4.53
C ILE A 547 45.11 15.41 3.92
N SER A 548 45.73 15.95 2.87
CA SER A 548 45.15 17.11 2.16
C SER A 548 43.86 16.71 1.43
N LYS A 549 42.93 17.65 1.30
CA LYS A 549 41.68 17.43 0.56
C LYS A 549 41.93 16.91 -0.86
N ALA A 550 42.94 17.46 -1.55
CA ALA A 550 43.31 17.08 -2.91
C ALA A 550 43.83 15.64 -3.02
N ASP A 551 44.59 15.15 -2.02
CA ASP A 551 45.09 13.76 -2.01
C ASP A 551 43.97 12.75 -1.78
N ALA A 552 42.98 13.10 -0.94
CA ALA A 552 41.81 12.27 -0.69
C ALA A 552 40.91 12.17 -1.93
N GLU A 553 40.59 13.29 -2.56
CA GLU A 553 39.81 13.35 -3.80
C GLU A 553 40.55 12.66 -4.97
N GLY A 554 41.85 12.91 -5.11
CA GLY A 554 42.70 12.28 -6.12
C GLY A 554 42.81 10.76 -5.94
N ARG A 555 42.77 10.25 -4.72
CA ARG A 555 42.69 8.79 -4.46
C ARG A 555 41.32 8.23 -4.84
N ALA A 556 40.23 8.87 -4.42
CA ALA A 556 38.87 8.42 -4.72
C ALA A 556 38.63 8.33 -6.24
N GLU A 557 39.14 9.31 -7.01
CA GLU A 557 39.05 9.31 -8.47
C GLU A 557 39.91 8.20 -9.12
N ARG A 558 41.08 7.88 -8.57
CA ARG A 558 41.90 6.71 -9.01
C ARG A 558 41.20 5.39 -8.74
N GLU A 559 40.61 5.22 -7.55
CA GLU A 559 39.86 4.00 -7.18
C GLU A 559 38.62 3.83 -8.07
N LYS A 560 37.90 4.91 -8.38
CA LYS A 560 36.77 4.94 -9.32
C LYS A 560 37.19 4.57 -10.75
N LYS A 561 38.32 5.10 -11.25
CA LYS A 561 38.88 4.75 -12.56
C LYS A 561 39.28 3.29 -12.65
N ALA A 562 40.02 2.78 -11.66
CA ALA A 562 40.42 1.37 -11.61
C ALA A 562 39.21 0.42 -11.62
N ALA A 563 38.16 0.73 -10.85
CA ALA A 563 36.92 -0.06 -10.85
C ALA A 563 36.20 -0.05 -12.21
N ALA A 564 36.15 1.10 -12.90
CA ALA A 564 35.57 1.22 -14.23
C ALA A 564 36.40 0.47 -15.30
N GLU A 565 37.72 0.52 -15.21
CA GLU A 565 38.64 -0.24 -16.06
C GLU A 565 38.47 -1.75 -15.86
N GLU A 566 38.42 -2.22 -14.61
CA GLU A 566 38.20 -3.63 -14.29
C GLU A 566 36.83 -4.14 -14.79
N GLU A 567 35.77 -3.33 -14.64
CA GLU A 567 34.45 -3.68 -15.19
C GLU A 567 34.49 -3.73 -16.73
N SER A 568 35.19 -2.78 -17.38
CA SER A 568 35.36 -2.78 -18.84
C SER A 568 36.12 -4.01 -19.34
N HIS A 569 37.16 -4.44 -18.61
CA HIS A 569 37.95 -5.62 -18.89
C HIS A 569 37.11 -6.89 -18.73
N ARG A 570 36.32 -6.98 -17.65
CA ARG A 570 35.37 -8.08 -17.40
C ARG A 570 34.32 -8.19 -18.51
N ARG A 571 33.81 -7.06 -19.01
CA ARG A 571 32.88 -7.00 -20.15
C ARG A 571 33.55 -7.44 -21.46
N LYS A 572 34.79 -7.02 -21.74
CA LYS A 572 35.57 -7.44 -22.92
C LYS A 572 35.82 -8.95 -22.94
N LEU A 573 36.33 -9.52 -21.84
CA LEU A 573 36.55 -10.97 -21.70
C LEU A 573 35.25 -11.77 -21.88
N GLY A 574 34.13 -11.26 -21.38
CA GLY A 574 32.82 -11.87 -21.60
C GLY A 574 32.40 -11.90 -23.08
N LEU A 575 32.65 -10.81 -23.82
CA LEU A 575 32.36 -10.71 -25.25
C LEU A 575 33.28 -11.61 -26.09
N GLU A 576 34.59 -11.63 -25.81
CA GLU A 576 35.55 -12.48 -26.50
C GLU A 576 35.25 -13.97 -26.31
N ARG A 577 34.80 -14.37 -25.12
CA ARG A 577 34.35 -15.74 -24.85
C ARG A 577 33.14 -16.11 -25.72
N ILE A 578 32.13 -15.24 -25.79
CA ILE A 578 30.94 -15.46 -26.64
C ILE A 578 31.35 -15.56 -28.12
N GLN A 579 32.24 -14.70 -28.60
CA GLN A 579 32.72 -14.75 -29.98
C GLN A 579 33.47 -16.06 -30.31
N LYS A 580 34.26 -16.60 -29.37
CA LYS A 580 34.91 -17.92 -29.54
C LYS A 580 33.89 -19.05 -29.56
N GLU A 581 32.94 -19.07 -28.62
CA GLU A 581 31.87 -20.08 -28.55
C GLU A 581 31.00 -20.06 -29.83
N ASP A 582 30.70 -18.89 -30.40
CA ASP A 582 29.99 -18.76 -31.68
C ASP A 582 30.86 -19.17 -32.90
N ALA A 583 32.15 -18.82 -32.93
CA ALA A 583 33.07 -19.20 -34.00
C ALA A 583 33.31 -20.72 -34.08
N GLU A 584 33.49 -21.38 -32.92
CA GLU A 584 33.58 -22.84 -32.83
C GLU A 584 32.29 -23.52 -33.31
N ARG A 585 31.13 -22.93 -33.00
CA ARG A 585 29.82 -23.41 -33.44
C ARG A 585 29.62 -23.29 -34.95
N GLU A 586 30.13 -22.24 -35.59
CA GLU A 586 30.13 -22.11 -37.06
C GLU A 586 31.15 -23.04 -37.75
N ALA A 587 32.32 -23.27 -37.14
CA ALA A 587 33.29 -24.25 -37.61
C ALA A 587 32.73 -25.69 -37.58
N GLN A 588 31.96 -26.04 -36.54
CA GLN A 588 31.27 -27.34 -36.46
C GLN A 588 30.11 -27.50 -37.45
N LYS A 589 29.49 -26.39 -37.90
CA LYS A 589 28.48 -26.43 -38.97
C LYS A 589 29.11 -26.64 -40.34
N THR A 590 30.21 -25.95 -40.64
CA THR A 590 30.87 -25.95 -41.95
C THR A 590 31.64 -27.25 -42.26
N SER A 591 32.06 -28.02 -41.24
CA SER A 591 32.68 -29.35 -41.44
C SER A 591 31.70 -30.43 -41.92
N ARG A 592 30.38 -30.23 -41.77
CA ARG A 592 29.34 -31.14 -42.27
C ARG A 592 29.04 -30.88 -43.76
N LYS A 593 29.91 -31.38 -44.65
CA LYS A 593 29.68 -31.32 -46.10
C LYS A 593 28.38 -32.04 -46.52
N PRO A 594 27.55 -31.45 -47.40
CA PRO A 594 26.30 -32.06 -47.86
C PRO A 594 26.52 -33.04 -49.02
N GLY A 595 26.17 -34.31 -48.81
CA GLY A 595 26.27 -35.36 -49.82
C GLY A 595 24.93 -35.71 -50.46
N ARG A 596 24.64 -35.09 -51.62
CA ARG A 596 23.75 -35.61 -52.69
C ARG A 596 22.26 -35.84 -52.38
N THR A 597 21.43 -34.85 -52.71
CA THR A 597 20.25 -35.03 -53.60
C THR A 597 19.89 -33.70 -54.27
N LEU A 598 19.43 -33.78 -55.52
CA LEU A 598 19.11 -32.63 -56.37
C LEU A 598 17.64 -32.22 -56.24
N GLY A 599 17.35 -30.92 -56.37
CA GLY A 599 16.12 -30.44 -56.98
C GLY A 599 14.80 -30.61 -56.21
N ALA A 600 14.70 -30.04 -55.01
CA ALA A 600 13.40 -29.69 -54.43
C ALA A 600 13.47 -28.28 -53.83
N GLU A 601 12.56 -27.38 -54.25
CA GLU A 601 12.37 -26.11 -53.54
C GLU A 601 11.76 -26.40 -52.17
N LYS A 602 12.61 -26.33 -51.13
CA LYS A 602 12.20 -26.50 -49.73
C LYS A 602 10.99 -25.62 -49.43
N THR A 603 9.93 -26.25 -48.95
CA THR A 603 8.69 -25.55 -48.61
C THR A 603 8.95 -24.48 -47.54
N ALA A 604 8.09 -23.46 -47.50
CA ALA A 604 8.18 -22.41 -46.47
C ALA A 604 8.00 -22.94 -45.04
N ALA A 605 7.51 -24.19 -44.87
CA ALA A 605 7.52 -24.91 -43.60
C ALA A 605 8.90 -25.52 -43.30
N GLU A 606 9.48 -26.28 -44.23
CA GLU A 606 10.82 -26.88 -44.05
C GLU A 606 11.90 -25.82 -43.78
N LYS A 607 11.88 -24.67 -44.46
CA LYS A 607 12.81 -23.57 -44.14
C LYS A 607 12.67 -23.07 -42.70
N ARG A 608 11.45 -23.05 -42.12
CA ARG A 608 11.23 -22.64 -40.71
C ARG A 608 11.70 -23.72 -39.73
N ASP A 609 11.48 -24.98 -40.06
CA ASP A 609 11.92 -26.11 -39.22
C ASP A 609 13.44 -26.30 -39.25
N GLU A 610 14.07 -26.01 -40.39
CA GLU A 610 15.52 -26.02 -40.56
C GLU A 610 16.19 -24.83 -39.86
N GLU A 611 15.66 -23.61 -40.01
CA GLU A 611 16.10 -22.42 -39.24
C GLU A 611 15.96 -22.62 -37.73
N THR A 612 14.90 -23.28 -37.26
CA THR A 612 14.69 -23.51 -35.82
C THR A 612 15.40 -24.76 -35.29
N ARG A 613 16.02 -25.59 -36.13
CA ARG A 613 16.73 -26.81 -35.73
C ARG A 613 18.01 -26.45 -34.95
N GLY A 614 18.09 -26.83 -33.68
CA GLY A 614 19.24 -26.53 -32.81
C GLY A 614 19.15 -25.24 -31.98
N MET A 615 18.00 -24.58 -31.94
CA MET A 615 17.70 -23.55 -30.93
C MET A 615 16.95 -24.15 -29.73
N THR A 616 17.21 -23.60 -28.52
CA THR A 616 16.45 -23.96 -27.31
C THR A 616 14.97 -23.55 -27.44
N PRO A 617 14.03 -24.21 -26.72
CA PRO A 617 12.59 -23.90 -26.82
C PRO A 617 12.25 -22.43 -26.54
N GLU A 618 12.96 -21.78 -25.61
CA GLU A 618 12.79 -20.36 -25.31
C GLU A 618 13.27 -19.46 -26.46
N MET A 619 14.39 -19.79 -27.09
CA MET A 619 14.95 -19.02 -28.21
C MET A 619 14.08 -19.14 -29.46
N ARG A 620 13.51 -20.34 -29.71
CA ARG A 620 12.47 -20.55 -30.74
C ARG A 620 11.25 -19.66 -30.49
N MET A 621 10.69 -19.69 -29.28
CA MET A 621 9.56 -18.83 -28.90
C MET A 621 9.88 -17.34 -29.02
N ARG A 622 11.12 -16.91 -28.73
CA ARG A 622 11.54 -15.52 -28.90
C ARG A 622 11.56 -15.11 -30.37
N LEU A 623 12.15 -15.92 -31.24
CA LEU A 623 12.26 -15.64 -32.68
C LEU A 623 10.87 -15.69 -33.36
N GLU A 624 10.00 -16.59 -32.92
CA GLU A 624 8.61 -16.66 -33.39
C GLU A 624 7.77 -15.48 -32.89
N ARG A 625 7.98 -14.99 -31.66
CA ARG A 625 7.38 -13.73 -31.17
C ARG A 625 7.88 -12.52 -31.95
N GLU A 626 9.16 -12.46 -32.31
CA GLU A 626 9.73 -11.37 -33.10
C GLU A 626 9.20 -11.37 -34.55
N ARG A 627 9.06 -12.56 -35.17
CA ARG A 627 8.38 -12.69 -36.48
C ARG A 627 6.90 -12.29 -36.40
N ARG A 628 6.17 -12.68 -35.34
CA ARG A 628 4.79 -12.23 -35.12
C ARG A 628 4.70 -10.72 -34.87
N ALA A 629 5.68 -10.12 -34.18
CA ALA A 629 5.77 -8.69 -33.95
C ALA A 629 5.98 -7.92 -35.27
N ARG A 630 6.97 -8.30 -36.09
CA ARG A 630 7.18 -7.67 -37.41
C ARG A 630 5.98 -7.84 -38.34
N ALA A 631 5.33 -9.01 -38.35
CA ALA A 631 4.10 -9.22 -39.13
C ALA A 631 2.92 -8.37 -38.63
N ALA A 632 2.86 -8.05 -37.33
CA ALA A 632 1.89 -7.12 -36.77
C ALA A 632 2.25 -5.65 -37.09
N GLU A 633 3.53 -5.27 -36.99
CA GLU A 633 4.03 -3.96 -37.41
C GLU A 633 3.77 -3.69 -38.90
N GLU A 634 3.98 -4.67 -39.78
CA GLU A 634 3.71 -4.53 -41.21
C GLU A 634 2.20 -4.40 -41.49
N ARG A 635 1.35 -5.12 -40.75
CA ARG A 635 -0.12 -4.94 -40.82
C ARG A 635 -0.55 -3.56 -40.33
N ILE A 636 0.02 -3.08 -39.23
CA ILE A 636 -0.26 -1.73 -38.69
C ILE A 636 0.23 -0.66 -39.68
N ARG A 637 1.41 -0.83 -40.26
CA ARG A 637 1.95 0.08 -41.29
C ARG A 637 1.07 0.13 -42.55
N ARG A 638 0.50 -0.99 -42.98
CA ARG A 638 -0.49 -1.01 -44.09
C ARG A 638 -1.83 -0.39 -43.69
N MET A 639 -2.24 -0.48 -42.43
CA MET A 639 -3.46 0.17 -41.90
C MET A 639 -3.30 1.67 -41.65
N GLN A 640 -2.07 2.18 -41.55
CA GLN A 640 -1.75 3.61 -41.39
C GLN A 640 -1.39 4.32 -42.70
N GLY A 641 -1.36 3.58 -43.82
CA GLY A 641 -0.97 4.09 -45.14
C GLY A 641 -2.12 4.24 -46.13
N ASN A 642 -3.36 4.37 -45.62
CA ASN A 642 -4.60 4.46 -46.40
C ASN A 642 -5.50 5.53 -45.78
#